data_AF-A0A2S3WQ20-F1
#
_entry.id   AF-A0A2S3WQ20-F1
#
_cell.length_a   1.000
_cell.length_b   1.000
_cell.length_c   1.000
_cell.angle_alpha   90.00
_cell.angle_beta   90.00
_cell.angle_gamma   90.00
#
_symmetry.space_group_name_H-M   'P 1'
#
loop_
_entity.id
_entity.type
_entity.pdbx_description
1 polymer ?
#
loop_
_entity_poly.entity_id
_entity_poly.type
_entity_poly.pdbx_seq_one_letter_code
_entity_poly.pdbx_strand_id
1 'polypeptide(L)'
;MRYNTGNPVGTDGSNDPRDLFDNSGIIDLLLTGPLGEYLNRLGVPLKSWIGIMQQVTDYLIDQGYESIYLTYGAGVVVERQTQLVQRDGELYRVMNAADIPLTLTGTWVTDAPKLQAAGDAALRQALANSADPTLGAAMVARAIRHVNSIAELRALAGQYDGEVVYLRGRTASAIGQGAGNFVWMASSSAADDDGVTIGKWVRQFAGAEIDAGWYGFSVSSSQSVNTAAIQAAVNTAIILGISYVRLPGKGIFLAGAITGAASVVFVSNGAFFSDYLYAVEQGIARKEVAMPAAFSWLGGKFYTGGATGLGKTTLTAEGLWRSQETPGVVNYYVDPVNGSDANTGLGSNAPLKTIAAAIAKSDVGVIQVKAGVAYESLGNVIGVSVNRDIQIRSMSGANDVIIRNGVDSASVTWTVATGNTYQASINQTIYRVMDKTVVDARGDYLDLRPQTSITNVNNNPGSYWYDSATGIIYVRMHTNRSPSGDALLFRSSTSLRVSGNRAVLLKNLRFEGGGGINMATASGFRPRLYAVDSSFRYSANNGIEALGSTAYLERCIIAKSGLDNLNYHDDSGLSSRALEIDVVSYGAGDLAAKGYISLTESQNASSMHDSGSVVRINGTYDESYGPVIPDTGASSSMNIGVYSGRSLATDPPRNASYYSEGGMYLIDSTAKASIYDLRPAAGGTLSIRGMIMAGSILREGGGKVQQF
;
A
#
# COMPACT_ATOMS: atom_id res chain seq x y z
N MET A 1 69.82 -70.41 -22.18
CA MET A 1 69.25 -71.54 -22.93
C MET A 1 70.33 -72.52 -23.30
N ARG A 2 70.00 -73.81 -23.40
CA ARG A 2 70.99 -74.87 -23.65
C ARG A 2 71.19 -75.15 -25.13
N TYR A 3 70.12 -75.15 -25.93
CA TYR A 3 70.20 -75.53 -27.35
C TYR A 3 70.06 -74.34 -28.30
N ASN A 4 69.21 -73.36 -27.96
CA ASN A 4 69.06 -72.07 -28.66
C ASN A 4 69.07 -72.22 -30.19
N THR A 5 68.20 -73.08 -30.71
CA THR A 5 68.23 -73.51 -32.12
C THR A 5 67.92 -72.37 -33.10
N GLY A 6 67.25 -71.31 -32.64
CA GLY A 6 66.79 -70.20 -33.48
C GLY A 6 65.63 -70.55 -34.41
N ASN A 7 65.04 -71.75 -34.29
CA ASN A 7 63.92 -72.15 -35.15
C ASN A 7 62.72 -71.20 -34.92
N PRO A 8 62.09 -70.67 -35.99
CA PRO A 8 60.94 -69.79 -35.85
C PRO A 8 59.75 -70.51 -35.18
N VAL A 9 58.80 -69.75 -34.63
CA VAL A 9 57.52 -70.30 -34.19
C VAL A 9 56.63 -70.42 -35.43
N GLY A 10 56.42 -71.65 -35.91
CA GLY A 10 55.50 -71.95 -37.00
C GLY A 10 54.03 -71.84 -36.56
N THR A 11 53.10 -72.10 -37.48
CA THR A 11 51.65 -72.09 -37.21
C THR A 11 51.24 -72.99 -36.05
N ASP A 12 51.94 -74.11 -35.88
CA ASP A 12 51.68 -75.11 -34.83
C ASP A 12 52.80 -75.18 -33.77
N GLY A 13 53.69 -74.18 -33.73
CA GLY A 13 54.88 -74.17 -32.87
C GLY A 13 56.13 -74.77 -33.54
N SER A 14 57.15 -75.09 -32.73
CA SER A 14 58.35 -75.80 -33.21
C SER A 14 58.26 -77.28 -32.87
N ASN A 15 58.47 -78.13 -33.89
CA ASN A 15 58.50 -79.58 -33.76
C ASN A 15 59.91 -80.12 -33.43
N ASP A 16 60.91 -79.23 -33.28
CA ASP A 16 62.24 -79.65 -32.85
C ASP A 16 62.22 -79.96 -31.34
N PRO A 17 62.54 -81.19 -30.92
CA PRO A 17 62.50 -81.58 -29.52
C PRO A 17 63.47 -80.76 -28.64
N ARG A 18 64.50 -80.13 -29.22
CA ARG A 18 65.41 -79.23 -28.49
C ARG A 18 64.75 -77.91 -28.11
N ASP A 19 63.81 -77.41 -28.93
CA ASP A 19 63.03 -76.21 -28.61
C ASP A 19 62.01 -76.47 -27.52
N LEU A 20 61.44 -77.68 -27.49
CA LEU A 20 60.55 -78.10 -26.40
C LEU A 20 61.30 -78.07 -25.06
N PHE A 21 62.54 -78.56 -25.03
CA PHE A 21 63.38 -78.55 -23.83
C PHE A 21 63.71 -77.13 -23.35
N ASP A 22 64.12 -76.24 -24.26
CA ASP A 22 64.40 -74.85 -23.89
C ASP A 22 63.12 -74.13 -23.42
N ASN A 23 61.97 -74.35 -24.08
CA ASN A 23 60.69 -73.78 -23.66
C ASN A 23 60.23 -74.28 -22.30
N SER A 24 60.34 -75.58 -22.02
CA SER A 24 59.90 -76.13 -20.72
C SER A 24 60.69 -75.54 -19.56
N GLY A 25 62.01 -75.33 -19.74
CA GLY A 25 62.83 -74.68 -18.72
C GLY A 25 62.49 -73.20 -18.53
N ILE A 26 62.19 -72.48 -19.61
CA ILE A 26 61.84 -71.06 -19.52
C ILE A 26 60.44 -70.85 -18.91
N ILE A 27 59.47 -71.72 -19.21
CA ILE A 27 58.13 -71.64 -18.62
C ILE A 27 58.19 -71.82 -17.10
N ASP A 28 59.00 -72.77 -16.62
CA ASP A 28 59.22 -72.93 -15.18
C ASP A 28 59.82 -71.64 -14.59
N LEU A 29 60.86 -71.09 -15.21
CA LEU A 29 61.45 -69.81 -14.77
C LEU A 29 60.46 -68.62 -14.81
N LEU A 30 59.55 -68.55 -15.79
CA LEU A 30 58.55 -67.49 -15.85
C LEU A 30 57.49 -67.58 -14.74
N LEU A 31 57.20 -68.79 -14.24
CA LEU A 31 56.22 -69.01 -13.18
C LEU A 31 56.83 -69.03 -11.78
N THR A 32 58.01 -69.63 -11.64
CA THR A 32 58.64 -69.95 -10.34
C THR A 32 59.99 -69.27 -10.13
N GLY A 33 60.55 -68.66 -11.18
CA GLY A 33 61.84 -68.01 -11.13
C GLY A 33 61.82 -66.67 -10.36
N PRO A 34 62.93 -66.31 -9.70
CA PRO A 34 62.99 -65.11 -8.86
C PRO A 34 63.11 -63.77 -9.61
N LEU A 35 63.35 -63.76 -10.92
CA LEU A 35 63.51 -62.53 -11.71
C LEU A 35 62.17 -62.03 -12.25
N GLY A 36 62.02 -60.71 -12.41
CA GLY A 36 60.80 -60.10 -12.94
C GLY A 36 60.55 -60.36 -14.43
N GLU A 37 61.60 -60.70 -15.19
CA GLU A 37 61.52 -61.00 -16.62
C GLU A 37 62.56 -62.07 -16.99
N TYR A 38 62.22 -62.91 -17.96
CA TYR A 38 63.11 -63.92 -18.55
C TYR A 38 63.02 -63.92 -20.07
N LEU A 39 64.12 -64.21 -20.75
CA LEU A 39 64.13 -64.34 -22.21
C LEU A 39 63.49 -65.66 -22.63
N ASN A 40 62.58 -65.59 -23.60
CA ASN A 40 61.98 -66.75 -24.25
C ASN A 40 63.00 -67.46 -25.16
N ARG A 41 62.58 -68.57 -25.78
CA ARG A 41 63.50 -69.37 -26.59
C ARG A 41 64.09 -68.68 -27.83
N LEU A 42 63.53 -67.52 -28.19
CA LEU A 42 63.97 -66.68 -29.31
C LEU A 42 64.72 -65.42 -28.83
N GLY A 43 65.00 -65.31 -27.53
CA GLY A 43 65.70 -64.16 -26.95
C GLY A 43 64.80 -62.94 -26.67
N VAL A 44 63.48 -63.08 -26.70
CA VAL A 44 62.55 -61.99 -26.40
C VAL A 44 62.18 -61.99 -24.91
N PRO A 45 62.31 -60.87 -24.18
CA PRO A 45 61.94 -60.80 -22.77
C PRO A 45 60.42 -60.95 -22.56
N LEU A 46 60.05 -61.80 -21.61
CA LEU A 46 58.68 -61.98 -21.13
C LEU A 46 58.63 -61.71 -19.63
N LYS A 47 57.55 -61.05 -19.18
CA LYS A 47 57.31 -60.85 -17.74
C LYS A 47 57.00 -62.17 -17.06
N SER A 48 57.69 -62.42 -15.94
CA SER A 48 57.38 -63.52 -15.04
C SER A 48 56.13 -63.20 -14.21
N TRP A 49 55.60 -64.19 -13.49
CA TRP A 49 54.47 -64.00 -12.57
C TRP A 49 54.77 -62.92 -11.51
N ILE A 50 55.99 -62.92 -10.96
CA ILE A 50 56.45 -61.90 -9.99
C ILE A 50 56.51 -60.52 -10.65
N GLY A 51 57.00 -60.43 -11.90
CA GLY A 51 57.04 -59.15 -12.63
C GLY A 51 55.66 -58.56 -12.90
N ILE A 52 54.65 -59.41 -13.17
CA ILE A 52 53.26 -58.97 -13.35
C ILE A 52 52.67 -58.50 -12.01
N MET A 53 52.89 -59.26 -10.93
CA MET A 53 52.41 -58.89 -9.59
C MET A 53 52.99 -57.54 -9.12
N GLN A 54 54.30 -57.32 -9.32
CA GLN A 54 54.94 -56.05 -9.01
C GLN A 54 54.34 -54.88 -9.79
N GLN A 55 54.13 -55.06 -11.10
CA GLN A 55 53.51 -54.04 -11.95
C GLN A 55 52.08 -53.67 -11.48
N VAL A 56 51.30 -54.65 -11.03
CA VAL A 56 49.96 -54.40 -10.45
C VAL A 56 50.06 -53.67 -9.11
N THR A 57 51.02 -54.02 -8.26
CA THR A 57 51.26 -53.33 -6.99
C THR A 57 51.68 -51.87 -7.20
N ASP A 58 52.60 -51.60 -8.12
CA ASP A 58 53.06 -50.24 -8.42
C ASP A 58 51.91 -49.38 -8.98
N TYR A 59 51.06 -49.96 -9.84
CA TYR A 59 49.85 -49.29 -10.34
C TYR A 59 48.89 -48.89 -9.21
N LEU A 60 48.71 -49.74 -8.19
CA LEU A 60 47.85 -49.42 -7.04
C LEU A 60 48.46 -48.34 -6.14
N ILE A 61 49.79 -48.32 -6.00
CA ILE A 61 50.52 -47.29 -5.24
C ILE A 61 50.40 -45.92 -5.92
N ASP A 62 50.57 -45.85 -7.24
CA ASP A 62 50.46 -44.60 -8.01
C ASP A 62 49.05 -44.00 -7.99
N GLN A 63 48.02 -44.82 -7.73
CA GLN A 63 46.65 -44.37 -7.52
C GLN A 63 46.37 -43.91 -6.07
N GLY A 64 47.38 -43.90 -5.19
CA GLY A 64 47.25 -43.43 -3.80
C GLY A 64 46.37 -44.31 -2.91
N TYR A 65 46.14 -45.57 -3.28
CA TYR A 65 45.34 -46.51 -2.50
C TYR A 65 46.19 -47.16 -1.38
N GLU A 66 45.92 -46.80 -0.13
CA GLU A 66 46.38 -47.50 1.07
C GLU A 66 45.14 -47.95 1.87
N SER A 67 44.79 -49.24 1.79
CA SER A 67 43.54 -49.77 2.36
C SER A 67 43.59 -50.08 3.85
N ILE A 68 44.78 -50.03 4.46
CA ILE A 68 45.03 -50.38 5.86
C ILE A 68 45.72 -49.20 6.54
N TYR A 69 45.11 -48.70 7.61
CA TYR A 69 45.67 -47.62 8.45
C TYR A 69 46.07 -48.17 9.81
N LEU A 70 47.10 -47.55 10.42
CA LEU A 70 47.55 -47.83 11.78
C LEU A 70 46.67 -47.08 12.78
N THR A 71 46.21 -47.71 13.85
CA THR A 71 45.53 -46.99 14.94
C THR A 71 46.56 -46.26 15.80
N TYR A 72 46.39 -44.95 16.02
CA TYR A 72 47.30 -44.14 16.82
C TYR A 72 47.43 -44.64 18.27
N GLY A 73 48.66 -44.78 18.75
CA GLY A 73 48.97 -45.24 20.10
C GLY A 73 50.47 -45.27 20.38
N ALA A 74 50.84 -45.41 21.65
CA ALA A 74 52.25 -45.51 22.04
C ALA A 74 52.92 -46.76 21.44
N GLY A 75 54.09 -46.58 20.84
CA GLY A 75 54.87 -47.66 20.24
C GLY A 75 54.45 -48.04 18.81
N VAL A 76 53.45 -47.37 18.24
CA VAL A 76 53.07 -47.56 16.82
C VAL A 76 54.18 -47.01 15.93
N VAL A 77 54.66 -47.80 14.98
CA VAL A 77 55.75 -47.42 14.07
C VAL A 77 55.19 -47.15 12.68
N VAL A 78 55.41 -45.94 12.17
CA VAL A 78 55.13 -45.59 10.78
C VAL A 78 56.41 -45.82 9.98
N GLU A 79 56.38 -46.78 9.06
CA GLU A 79 57.55 -47.30 8.35
C GLU A 79 57.75 -46.68 6.97
N ARG A 80 56.70 -46.09 6.39
CA ARG A 80 56.75 -45.43 5.07
C ARG A 80 55.84 -44.21 5.02
N GLN A 81 56.19 -43.23 4.20
CA GLN A 81 55.50 -41.93 4.21
C GLN A 81 54.06 -42.00 3.71
N THR A 82 53.70 -43.06 2.98
CA THR A 82 52.34 -43.31 2.49
C THR A 82 51.44 -43.99 3.52
N GLN A 83 51.98 -44.57 4.60
CA GLN A 83 51.18 -45.20 5.64
C GLN A 83 50.36 -44.16 6.39
N LEU A 84 49.07 -44.47 6.55
CA LEU A 84 48.12 -43.62 7.24
C LEU A 84 47.98 -44.07 8.69
N VAL A 85 47.98 -43.11 9.61
CA VAL A 85 47.69 -43.31 11.03
C VAL A 85 46.33 -42.70 11.33
N GLN A 86 45.39 -43.50 11.81
CA GLN A 86 44.08 -43.08 12.25
C GLN A 86 44.10 -42.65 13.71
N ARG A 87 43.62 -41.44 13.98
CA ARG A 87 43.41 -40.93 15.33
C ARG A 87 42.08 -40.18 15.37
N ASP A 88 41.20 -40.56 16.28
CA ASP A 88 39.91 -39.88 16.52
C ASP A 88 39.07 -39.68 15.24
N GLY A 89 39.16 -40.63 14.28
CA GLY A 89 38.43 -40.57 13.00
C GLY A 89 39.14 -39.82 11.87
N GLU A 90 40.27 -39.16 12.14
CA GLU A 90 41.11 -38.49 11.16
C GLU A 90 42.28 -39.38 10.71
N LEU A 91 42.70 -39.23 9.45
CA LEU A 91 43.87 -39.92 8.89
C LEU A 91 45.04 -38.94 8.79
N TYR A 92 46.20 -39.35 9.30
CA TYR A 92 47.43 -38.59 9.27
C TYR A 92 48.54 -39.37 8.56
N ARG A 93 49.47 -38.66 7.94
CA ARG A 93 50.71 -39.20 7.40
C ARG A 93 51.90 -38.41 7.94
N VAL A 94 53.09 -39.01 7.92
CA VAL A 94 54.31 -38.33 8.35
C VAL A 94 54.63 -37.18 7.39
N MET A 95 54.90 -35.98 7.93
CA MET A 95 55.20 -34.78 7.15
C MET A 95 56.49 -34.92 6.37
N ASN A 96 57.57 -35.34 7.04
CA ASN A 96 58.90 -35.43 6.44
C ASN A 96 59.34 -36.90 6.35
N ALA A 97 59.78 -37.33 5.16
CA ALA A 97 60.29 -38.69 4.98
C ALA A 97 61.48 -39.01 5.90
N ALA A 98 62.24 -37.99 6.34
CA ALA A 98 63.37 -38.12 7.24
C ALA A 98 62.99 -38.52 8.68
N ASP A 99 61.74 -38.33 9.08
CA ASP A 99 61.24 -38.73 10.41
C ASP A 99 60.90 -40.24 10.47
N ILE A 100 61.03 -40.96 9.36
CA ILE A 100 60.68 -42.36 9.20
C ILE A 100 61.93 -43.25 9.40
N PRO A 101 61.84 -44.36 10.17
CA PRO A 101 60.65 -44.87 10.85
C PRO A 101 60.26 -44.02 12.06
N LEU A 102 58.99 -43.60 12.11
CA LEU A 102 58.48 -42.77 13.19
C LEU A 102 57.78 -43.65 14.23
N THR A 103 58.40 -43.85 15.38
CA THR A 103 57.70 -44.44 16.54
C THR A 103 56.90 -43.36 17.26
N LEU A 104 55.58 -43.52 17.27
CA LEU A 104 54.66 -42.65 17.98
C LEU A 104 54.79 -42.86 19.48
N THR A 105 54.94 -41.77 20.22
CA THR A 105 55.05 -41.80 21.68
C THR A 105 53.70 -42.06 22.35
N GLY A 106 52.60 -41.91 21.59
CA GLY A 106 51.23 -41.98 22.11
C GLY A 106 50.78 -40.69 22.78
N THR A 107 51.66 -39.70 22.92
CA THR A 107 51.35 -38.37 23.45
C THR A 107 51.16 -37.40 22.30
N TRP A 108 49.90 -37.00 22.04
CA TRP A 108 49.55 -36.25 20.82
C TRP A 108 50.34 -34.95 20.67
N VAL A 109 50.56 -34.21 21.75
CA VAL A 109 51.31 -32.94 21.68
C VAL A 109 52.75 -33.13 21.20
N THR A 110 53.33 -34.31 21.43
CA THR A 110 54.69 -34.68 21.03
C THR A 110 54.72 -35.20 19.58
N ASP A 111 53.70 -35.96 19.18
CA ASP A 111 53.65 -36.65 17.89
C ASP A 111 53.04 -35.78 16.77
N ALA A 112 52.06 -34.93 17.07
CA ALA A 112 51.34 -34.09 16.11
C ALA A 112 52.23 -33.21 15.21
N PRO A 113 53.33 -32.59 15.69
CA PRO A 113 54.19 -31.78 14.83
C PRO A 113 54.86 -32.56 13.69
N LYS A 114 54.93 -33.88 13.78
CA LYS A 114 55.53 -34.77 12.76
C LYS A 114 54.50 -35.36 11.79
N LEU A 115 53.21 -35.11 12.04
CA LEU A 115 52.09 -35.72 11.33
C LEU A 115 51.22 -34.65 10.67
N GLN A 116 50.95 -34.79 9.37
CA GLN A 116 49.96 -33.97 8.66
C GLN A 116 48.70 -34.77 8.37
N ALA A 117 47.54 -34.14 8.44
CA ALA A 117 46.30 -34.75 7.99
C ALA A 117 46.39 -35.10 6.50
N ALA A 118 45.90 -36.30 6.16
CA ALA A 118 45.85 -36.86 4.81
C ALA A 118 44.40 -37.04 4.31
N GLY A 119 43.39 -36.90 5.17
CA GLY A 119 41.96 -36.97 4.84
C GLY A 119 41.30 -35.60 4.62
N ASP A 120 40.07 -35.60 4.08
CA ASP A 120 39.23 -34.40 3.93
C ASP A 120 38.66 -33.91 5.27
N ALA A 121 38.76 -34.71 6.33
CA ALA A 121 38.06 -34.47 7.56
C ALA A 121 38.70 -33.33 8.41
N ALA A 122 40.04 -33.15 8.36
CA ALA A 122 40.71 -31.93 8.83
C ALA A 122 40.29 -30.67 8.05
N LEU A 123 40.09 -30.78 6.73
CA LEU A 123 39.55 -29.69 5.91
C LEU A 123 38.09 -29.42 6.30
N ARG A 124 37.26 -30.45 6.52
CA ARG A 124 35.87 -30.29 7.02
C ARG A 124 35.84 -29.64 8.40
N GLN A 125 36.78 -29.98 9.28
CA GLN A 125 36.88 -29.40 10.62
C GLN A 125 37.29 -27.93 10.56
N ALA A 126 38.23 -27.55 9.69
CA ALA A 126 38.62 -26.17 9.49
C ALA A 126 37.51 -25.33 8.80
N LEU A 127 36.79 -25.93 7.83
CA LEU A 127 35.61 -25.33 7.18
C LEU A 127 34.44 -25.14 8.15
N ALA A 128 34.27 -26.03 9.15
CA ALA A 128 33.18 -26.00 10.13
C ALA A 128 33.60 -25.45 11.51
N ASN A 129 34.74 -24.73 11.59
CA ASN A 129 35.28 -24.26 12.87
C ASN A 129 34.34 -23.23 13.53
N SER A 130 33.74 -23.61 14.66
CA SER A 130 32.82 -22.76 15.42
C SER A 130 33.53 -21.79 16.38
N ALA A 131 34.80 -22.03 16.69
CA ALA A 131 35.61 -21.17 17.57
C ALA A 131 36.28 -20.01 16.80
N ASP A 132 36.69 -20.25 15.56
CA ASP A 132 37.12 -19.23 14.60
C ASP A 132 36.24 -19.28 13.34
N PRO A 133 35.14 -18.51 13.31
CA PRO A 133 34.22 -18.47 12.17
C PRO A 133 34.83 -17.94 10.87
N THR A 134 36.04 -17.35 10.91
CA THR A 134 36.71 -16.79 9.72
C THR A 134 37.62 -17.79 9.03
N LEU A 135 38.01 -18.87 9.71
CA LEU A 135 38.97 -19.86 9.23
C LEU A 135 38.49 -20.55 7.95
N GLY A 136 37.25 -21.05 7.93
CA GLY A 136 36.69 -21.74 6.78
C GLY A 136 36.59 -20.84 5.54
N ALA A 137 36.19 -19.57 5.72
CA ALA A 137 36.13 -18.59 4.65
C ALA A 137 37.52 -18.22 4.11
N ALA A 138 38.54 -18.13 4.98
CA ALA A 138 39.92 -17.85 4.56
C ALA A 138 40.55 -18.98 3.75
N MET A 139 40.08 -20.21 3.90
CA MET A 139 40.51 -21.37 3.11
C MET A 139 39.84 -21.45 1.73
N VAL A 140 38.73 -20.72 1.53
CA VAL A 140 37.99 -20.66 0.27
C VAL A 140 38.32 -19.34 -0.43
N ALA A 141 39.16 -19.40 -1.47
CA ALA A 141 39.52 -18.22 -2.23
C ALA A 141 38.26 -17.47 -2.72
N ARG A 142 38.18 -16.17 -2.39
CA ARG A 142 37.09 -15.24 -2.74
C ARG A 142 35.75 -15.45 -2.02
N ALA A 143 35.71 -16.16 -0.90
CA ALA A 143 34.52 -16.20 -0.05
C ALA A 143 34.24 -14.84 0.62
N ILE A 144 32.95 -14.49 0.79
CA ILE A 144 32.54 -13.31 1.55
C ILE A 144 32.69 -13.60 3.06
N ARG A 145 33.48 -12.81 3.77
CA ARG A 145 33.63 -12.91 5.24
C ARG A 145 32.52 -12.13 5.95
N HIS A 146 32.02 -12.67 7.06
CA HIS A 146 31.05 -12.00 7.91
C HIS A 146 31.75 -11.32 9.08
N VAL A 147 31.61 -10.01 9.22
CA VAL A 147 32.24 -9.19 10.26
C VAL A 147 31.17 -8.74 11.26
N ASN A 148 31.39 -8.90 12.56
CA ASN A 148 30.33 -8.73 13.56
C ASN A 148 30.11 -7.28 14.01
N SER A 149 31.08 -6.38 13.79
CA SER A 149 30.96 -4.98 14.21
C SER A 149 31.81 -4.02 13.38
N ILE A 150 31.53 -2.71 13.44
CA ILE A 150 32.38 -1.70 12.80
C ILE A 150 33.77 -1.63 13.42
N ALA A 151 33.90 -1.92 14.72
CA ALA A 151 35.19 -1.91 15.41
C ALA A 151 36.09 -3.04 14.86
N GLU A 152 35.50 -4.21 14.64
CA GLU A 152 36.16 -5.33 13.97
C GLU A 152 36.48 -4.98 12.51
N LEU A 153 35.53 -4.41 11.76
CA LEU A 153 35.74 -3.99 10.36
C LEU A 153 36.89 -2.98 10.22
N ARG A 154 36.98 -2.03 11.16
CA ARG A 154 38.01 -0.99 11.19
C ARG A 154 39.41 -1.56 11.52
N ALA A 155 39.48 -2.62 12.31
CA ALA A 155 40.72 -3.34 12.60
C ALA A 155 41.11 -4.34 11.50
N LEU A 156 40.18 -4.67 10.59
CA LEU A 156 40.36 -5.67 9.56
C LEU A 156 41.05 -5.08 8.32
N ALA A 157 42.21 -5.63 7.96
CA ALA A 157 42.80 -5.38 6.66
C ALA A 157 42.15 -6.27 5.59
N GLY A 158 41.92 -5.71 4.41
CA GLY A 158 41.55 -6.51 3.24
C GLY A 158 42.71 -7.37 2.77
N GLN A 159 42.40 -8.58 2.31
CA GLN A 159 43.36 -9.56 1.79
C GLN A 159 43.82 -9.20 0.37
N TYR A 160 42.95 -8.57 -0.43
CA TYR A 160 43.23 -8.11 -1.78
C TYR A 160 42.31 -6.93 -2.15
N ASP A 161 42.71 -6.15 -3.14
CA ASP A 161 41.89 -5.04 -3.64
C ASP A 161 40.59 -5.57 -4.28
N GLY A 162 39.46 -5.01 -3.88
CA GLY A 162 38.14 -5.48 -4.30
C GLY A 162 37.55 -6.61 -3.45
N GLU A 163 38.17 -7.01 -2.33
CA GLU A 163 37.57 -7.97 -1.39
C GLU A 163 36.22 -7.47 -0.89
N VAL A 164 35.20 -8.35 -0.82
CA VAL A 164 33.88 -8.03 -0.27
C VAL A 164 33.67 -8.74 1.06
N VAL A 165 33.24 -7.98 2.08
CA VAL A 165 32.82 -8.51 3.38
C VAL A 165 31.39 -8.07 3.69
N TYR A 166 30.67 -8.88 4.46
CA TYR A 166 29.35 -8.55 4.97
C TYR A 166 29.45 -8.12 6.44
N LEU A 167 29.17 -6.85 6.71
CA LEU A 167 29.01 -6.33 8.06
C LEU A 167 27.64 -6.77 8.60
N ARG A 168 27.63 -7.53 9.70
CA ARG A 168 26.39 -8.04 10.33
C ARG A 168 25.61 -6.99 11.11
N GLY A 169 26.28 -5.96 11.62
CA GLY A 169 25.68 -4.88 12.39
C GLY A 169 26.74 -3.90 12.89
N ARG A 170 26.33 -2.76 13.43
CA ARG A 170 27.27 -1.74 13.93
C ARG A 170 28.05 -2.23 15.14
N THR A 171 27.39 -2.97 16.04
CA THR A 171 28.01 -3.64 17.20
C THR A 171 27.71 -5.13 17.15
N ALA A 172 28.53 -5.94 17.82
CA ALA A 172 28.33 -7.39 17.88
C ALA A 172 26.96 -7.79 18.47
N SER A 173 26.38 -6.94 19.32
CA SER A 173 25.06 -7.12 19.95
C SER A 173 23.90 -6.54 19.15
N ALA A 174 24.14 -5.68 18.14
CA ALA A 174 23.11 -4.99 17.36
C ALA A 174 23.06 -5.51 15.91
N ILE A 175 22.81 -6.82 15.77
CA ILE A 175 22.71 -7.47 14.46
C ILE A 175 21.59 -6.83 13.63
N GLY A 176 21.87 -6.51 12.36
CA GLY A 176 20.95 -5.89 11.41
C GLY A 176 21.01 -4.36 11.38
N GLN A 177 21.44 -3.70 12.46
CA GLN A 177 21.58 -2.23 12.44
C GLN A 177 22.83 -1.82 11.68
N GLY A 178 22.68 -1.10 10.57
CA GLY A 178 23.80 -0.62 9.77
C GLY A 178 24.55 -1.70 8.98
N ALA A 179 23.98 -2.91 8.90
CA ALA A 179 24.55 -4.04 8.16
C ALA A 179 24.70 -3.75 6.66
N GLY A 180 25.52 -4.52 5.96
CA GLY A 180 25.68 -4.42 4.51
C GLY A 180 27.03 -4.87 3.99
N ASN A 181 27.16 -4.90 2.66
CA ASN A 181 28.40 -5.25 1.98
C ASN A 181 29.38 -4.08 1.98
N PHE A 182 30.65 -4.37 2.20
CA PHE A 182 31.76 -3.44 2.09
C PHE A 182 32.84 -4.00 1.18
N VAL A 183 33.44 -3.14 0.36
CA VAL A 183 34.57 -3.48 -0.52
C VAL A 183 35.85 -2.88 0.03
N TRP A 184 36.92 -3.68 0.07
CA TRP A 184 38.25 -3.16 0.33
C TRP A 184 38.77 -2.39 -0.87
N MET A 185 39.09 -1.12 -0.69
CA MET A 185 39.76 -0.28 -1.68
C MET A 185 41.13 0.13 -1.17
N ALA A 186 42.17 -0.58 -1.60
CA ALA A 186 43.54 -0.39 -1.12
C ALA A 186 44.08 1.04 -1.37
N SER A 187 43.60 1.69 -2.43
CA SER A 187 43.94 3.07 -2.83
C SER A 187 43.07 4.16 -2.19
N SER A 188 42.01 3.80 -1.44
CA SER A 188 41.12 4.80 -0.84
C SER A 188 41.89 5.69 0.14
N SER A 189 41.68 6.99 -0.01
CA SER A 189 42.12 8.05 0.90
C SER A 189 40.95 8.77 1.58
N ALA A 190 39.72 8.29 1.37
CA ALA A 190 38.55 8.83 2.02
C ALA A 190 38.68 8.70 3.56
N ALA A 191 38.28 9.74 4.27
CA ALA A 191 38.24 9.70 5.72
C ALA A 191 37.19 8.69 6.18
N ASP A 192 37.46 8.02 7.31
CA ASP A 192 36.46 7.21 7.99
C ASP A 192 35.30 8.12 8.43
N ASP A 193 34.13 7.92 7.84
CA ASP A 193 32.91 8.69 8.13
C ASP A 193 31.96 7.94 9.07
N ASP A 194 32.42 6.79 9.57
CA ASP A 194 31.68 5.90 10.46
C ASP A 194 30.39 5.32 9.86
N GLY A 195 30.18 5.37 8.53
CA GLY A 195 28.98 4.86 7.87
C GLY A 195 29.19 4.26 6.48
N VAL A 196 29.58 5.08 5.50
CA VAL A 196 29.88 4.67 4.12
C VAL A 196 31.34 4.25 3.98
N THR A 197 32.26 4.94 4.67
CA THR A 197 33.70 4.65 4.67
C THR A 197 34.15 4.27 6.07
N ILE A 198 34.68 3.05 6.22
CA ILE A 198 35.28 2.54 7.46
C ILE A 198 36.74 2.17 7.17
N GLY A 199 37.69 3.04 7.50
CA GLY A 199 39.07 2.94 7.02
C GLY A 199 39.14 2.85 5.49
N LYS A 200 39.62 1.72 4.95
CA LYS A 200 39.67 1.44 3.50
C LYS A 200 38.50 0.61 2.99
N TRP A 201 37.55 0.27 3.86
CA TRP A 201 36.31 -0.41 3.49
C TRP A 201 35.26 0.60 3.06
N VAL A 202 34.73 0.44 1.85
CA VAL A 202 33.69 1.31 1.29
C VAL A 202 32.40 0.53 1.09
N ARG A 203 31.31 1.04 1.62
CA ARG A 203 29.99 0.41 1.57
C ARG A 203 29.47 0.32 0.14
N GLN A 204 28.91 -0.83 -0.22
CA GLN A 204 28.14 -1.00 -1.46
C GLN A 204 26.66 -0.69 -1.22
N PHE A 205 26.09 0.18 -2.04
CA PHE A 205 24.67 0.53 -2.00
C PHE A 205 24.21 1.07 -3.37
N ALA A 206 22.91 1.13 -3.59
CA ALA A 206 22.31 1.47 -4.90
C ALA A 206 22.33 2.97 -5.27
N GLY A 207 22.81 3.85 -4.38
CA GLY A 207 22.90 5.29 -4.62
C GLY A 207 21.59 6.08 -4.55
N ALA A 208 20.45 5.43 -4.28
CA ALA A 208 19.14 6.11 -4.25
C ALA A 208 18.87 6.90 -2.95
N GLU A 209 19.46 6.50 -1.83
CA GLU A 209 19.27 7.10 -0.51
C GLU A 209 20.46 6.78 0.42
N ILE A 210 20.65 7.60 1.45
CA ILE A 210 21.60 7.36 2.54
C ILE A 210 20.83 6.95 3.81
N ASP A 211 21.14 5.79 4.39
CA ASP A 211 20.49 5.31 5.60
C ASP A 211 21.19 5.83 6.86
N ALA A 212 20.47 6.58 7.69
CA ALA A 212 21.00 7.15 8.94
C ALA A 212 21.41 6.08 9.96
N GLY A 213 20.82 4.87 9.89
CA GLY A 213 21.22 3.72 10.69
C GLY A 213 22.63 3.23 10.37
N TRP A 214 23.20 3.57 9.21
CA TRP A 214 24.61 3.34 8.93
C TRP A 214 25.52 4.13 9.85
N TYR A 215 25.07 5.28 10.37
CA TYR A 215 25.82 6.17 11.27
C TYR A 215 25.41 6.02 12.74
N GLY A 216 24.58 5.02 13.06
CA GLY A 216 24.20 4.71 14.44
C GLY A 216 22.88 5.29 14.91
N PHE A 217 22.09 5.89 14.00
CA PHE A 217 20.73 6.30 14.34
C PHE A 217 19.88 5.11 14.80
N SER A 218 19.07 5.33 15.84
CA SER A 218 17.99 4.45 16.26
C SER A 218 16.93 5.25 17.02
N VAL A 219 15.67 4.91 16.81
CA VAL A 219 14.52 5.50 17.52
C VAL A 219 14.60 5.35 19.05
N SER A 220 15.38 4.39 19.56
CA SER A 220 15.59 4.16 21.00
C SER A 220 16.84 4.84 21.58
N SER A 221 17.62 5.54 20.77
CA SER A 221 18.86 6.21 21.20
C SER A 221 18.62 7.61 21.76
N SER A 222 19.63 8.16 22.46
CA SER A 222 19.55 9.51 23.02
C SER A 222 19.52 10.59 21.93
N GLN A 223 19.04 11.79 22.29
CA GLN A 223 19.01 12.93 21.37
C GLN A 223 20.38 13.25 20.77
N SER A 224 21.43 13.24 21.61
CA SER A 224 22.79 13.52 21.15
C SER A 224 23.29 12.53 20.09
N VAL A 225 23.00 11.23 20.27
CA VAL A 225 23.37 10.17 19.33
C VAL A 225 22.60 10.31 18.02
N ASN A 226 21.29 10.52 18.09
CA ASN A 226 20.46 10.68 16.89
C ASN A 226 20.84 11.94 16.10
N THR A 227 21.13 13.05 16.79
CA THR A 227 21.55 14.30 16.13
C THR A 227 22.84 14.10 15.35
N ALA A 228 23.85 13.48 15.97
CA ALA A 228 25.14 13.22 15.33
C ALA A 228 25.00 12.27 14.12
N ALA A 229 24.24 11.18 14.28
CA ALA A 229 24.04 10.21 13.21
C ALA A 229 23.27 10.77 12.01
N ILE A 230 22.21 11.55 12.26
CA ILE A 230 21.42 12.19 11.20
C ILE A 230 22.26 13.27 10.50
N GLN A 231 23.01 14.08 11.24
CA GLN A 231 23.88 15.10 10.65
C GLN A 231 24.95 14.46 9.74
N ALA A 232 25.56 13.35 10.16
CA ALA A 232 26.52 12.62 9.34
C ALA A 232 25.88 12.09 8.05
N ALA A 233 24.69 11.50 8.14
CA ALA A 233 23.94 11.02 6.98
C ALA A 233 23.60 12.14 5.99
N VAL A 234 23.16 13.31 6.47
CA VAL A 234 22.86 14.49 5.65
C VAL A 234 24.12 15.02 4.96
N ASN A 235 25.24 15.11 5.69
CA ASN A 235 26.51 15.57 5.11
C ASN A 235 26.96 14.63 3.97
N THR A 236 26.88 13.32 4.18
CA THR A 236 27.23 12.35 3.14
C THR A 236 26.29 12.42 1.94
N ALA A 237 24.97 12.58 2.16
CA ALA A 237 24.00 12.74 1.09
C ALA A 237 24.32 13.95 0.21
N ILE A 238 24.67 15.09 0.83
CA ILE A 238 25.06 16.32 0.12
C ILE A 238 26.35 16.11 -0.67
N ILE A 239 27.38 15.51 -0.06
CA ILE A 239 28.68 15.25 -0.72
C ILE A 239 28.51 14.35 -1.95
N LEU A 240 27.61 13.36 -1.88
CA LEU A 240 27.36 12.40 -2.95
C LEU A 240 26.26 12.85 -3.94
N GLY A 241 25.64 14.01 -3.74
CA GLY A 241 24.55 14.50 -4.60
C GLY A 241 23.26 13.68 -4.52
N ILE A 242 23.00 13.03 -3.38
CA ILE A 242 21.82 12.20 -3.13
C ILE A 242 20.77 13.00 -2.37
N SER A 243 19.53 12.98 -2.85
CA SER A 243 18.44 13.81 -2.29
C SER A 243 17.69 13.18 -1.13
N TYR A 244 17.92 11.90 -0.79
CA TYR A 244 17.10 11.17 0.19
C TYR A 244 17.93 10.62 1.36
N VAL A 245 17.45 10.86 2.58
CA VAL A 245 18.01 10.29 3.81
C VAL A 245 16.96 9.42 4.50
N ARG A 246 17.23 8.11 4.63
CA ARG A 246 16.34 7.16 5.31
C ARG A 246 16.57 7.15 6.81
N LEU A 247 15.49 7.24 7.58
CA LEU A 247 15.45 7.06 9.03
C LEU A 247 14.88 5.66 9.33
N PRO A 248 15.72 4.63 9.61
CA PRO A 248 15.24 3.27 9.84
C PRO A 248 14.56 3.09 11.21
N GLY A 249 13.67 2.12 11.31
CA GLY A 249 12.95 1.81 12.55
C GLY A 249 11.57 2.46 12.65
N LYS A 250 10.91 2.29 13.80
CA LYS A 250 9.54 2.76 14.08
C LYS A 250 9.48 3.40 15.46
N GLY A 251 9.07 4.66 15.56
CA GLY A 251 8.99 5.38 16.83
C GLY A 251 9.27 6.87 16.69
N ILE A 252 9.04 7.59 17.77
CA ILE A 252 9.29 9.03 17.87
C ILE A 252 10.65 9.22 18.56
N PHE A 253 11.50 10.11 18.02
CA PHE A 253 12.82 10.38 18.58
C PHE A 253 13.09 11.89 18.68
N LEU A 254 14.03 12.27 19.53
CA LEU A 254 14.55 13.64 19.64
C LEU A 254 15.83 13.78 18.83
N ALA A 255 15.98 14.91 18.14
CA ALA A 255 17.24 15.36 17.54
C ALA A 255 17.36 16.89 17.76
N GLY A 256 18.57 17.43 17.68
CA GLY A 256 18.80 18.87 17.60
C GLY A 256 18.65 19.39 16.17
N ALA A 257 18.95 20.67 15.96
CA ALA A 257 18.96 21.26 14.63
C ALA A 257 20.01 20.60 13.72
N ILE A 258 19.59 20.20 12.52
CA ILE A 258 20.40 19.58 11.47
C ILE A 258 20.70 20.63 10.39
N THR A 259 21.98 20.88 10.17
CA THR A 259 22.47 21.79 9.12
C THR A 259 22.37 21.11 7.77
N GLY A 260 21.88 21.82 6.75
CA GLY A 260 21.74 21.29 5.39
C GLY A 260 20.48 20.44 5.16
N ALA A 261 19.60 20.29 6.15
CA ALA A 261 18.37 19.50 6.04
C ALA A 261 17.45 19.92 4.87
N ALA A 262 17.49 21.20 4.45
CA ALA A 262 16.70 21.69 3.31
C ALA A 262 17.16 21.14 1.95
N SER A 263 18.36 20.55 1.87
CA SER A 263 18.91 19.96 0.64
C SER A 263 18.53 18.50 0.45
N VAL A 264 17.81 17.90 1.39
CA VAL A 264 17.40 16.48 1.35
C VAL A 264 15.95 16.30 1.77
N VAL A 265 15.40 15.13 1.44
CA VAL A 265 14.10 14.65 1.89
C VAL A 265 14.33 13.49 2.87
N PHE A 266 13.79 13.60 4.08
CA PHE A 266 13.82 12.50 5.03
C PHE A 266 12.73 11.48 4.68
N VAL A 267 13.09 10.20 4.61
CA VAL A 267 12.15 9.09 4.35
C VAL A 267 12.18 8.06 5.48
N SER A 268 11.07 7.43 5.85
CA SER A 268 11.06 6.43 6.94
C SER A 268 9.88 5.45 6.89
N ASN A 269 10.02 4.21 7.36
CA ASN A 269 8.89 3.27 7.49
C ASN A 269 8.28 3.28 8.91
N GLY A 270 8.22 4.45 9.56
CA GLY A 270 7.57 4.65 10.86
C GLY A 270 8.33 5.51 11.90
N ALA A 271 9.43 6.17 11.55
CA ALA A 271 10.17 7.07 12.45
C ALA A 271 9.77 8.55 12.24
N PHE A 272 9.72 9.33 13.34
CA PHE A 272 9.35 10.75 13.34
C PHE A 272 10.18 11.57 14.32
N PHE A 273 10.46 12.83 13.95
CA PHE A 273 10.98 13.83 14.90
C PHE A 273 9.87 14.23 15.89
N SER A 274 10.18 14.14 17.18
CA SER A 274 9.25 14.45 18.29
C SER A 274 8.72 15.88 18.28
N ASP A 275 9.47 16.82 17.73
CA ASP A 275 9.12 18.23 17.60
C ASP A 275 8.60 18.59 16.20
N TYR A 276 8.51 17.62 15.29
CA TYR A 276 8.19 17.81 13.87
C TYR A 276 9.06 18.87 13.18
N LEU A 277 10.28 19.10 13.67
CA LEU A 277 11.19 20.12 13.14
C LEU A 277 11.51 19.90 11.65
N TYR A 278 11.47 18.65 11.20
CA TYR A 278 11.62 18.25 9.80
C TYR A 278 10.50 17.31 9.36
N ALA A 279 9.97 17.53 8.16
CA ALA A 279 9.00 16.63 7.55
C ALA A 279 9.68 15.31 7.15
N VAL A 280 9.02 14.18 7.44
CA VAL A 280 9.50 12.83 7.08
C VAL A 280 8.46 12.16 6.19
N GLU A 281 8.83 11.90 4.95
CA GLU A 281 8.03 11.11 4.02
C GLU A 281 7.99 9.64 4.48
N GLN A 282 6.82 9.14 4.84
CA GLN A 282 6.72 7.77 5.32
C GLN A 282 6.75 6.78 4.13
N GLY A 283 7.73 5.88 4.07
CA GLY A 283 7.71 4.68 3.27
C GLY A 283 6.67 3.71 3.81
N ILE A 284 5.44 3.81 3.30
CA ILE A 284 4.30 3.11 3.88
C ILE A 284 4.32 1.64 3.42
N ALA A 285 4.76 0.72 4.28
CA ALA A 285 4.30 -0.66 4.20
C ALA A 285 2.80 -0.67 4.52
N ARG A 286 1.98 -0.36 3.51
CA ARG A 286 0.52 -0.38 3.55
C ARG A 286 0.07 -1.77 4.00
N LYS A 287 -0.51 -1.88 5.19
CA LYS A 287 -1.12 -3.14 5.62
C LYS A 287 -2.54 -3.22 5.10
N GLU A 288 -2.84 -4.30 4.40
CA GLU A 288 -4.19 -4.67 4.02
C GLU A 288 -5.06 -4.75 5.30
N VAL A 289 -6.22 -4.11 5.26
CA VAL A 289 -7.22 -4.19 6.32
C VAL A 289 -8.03 -5.45 6.07
N ALA A 290 -8.02 -6.38 7.02
CA ALA A 290 -8.90 -7.54 6.98
C ALA A 290 -10.35 -7.05 6.99
N MET A 291 -11.11 -7.36 5.95
CA MET A 291 -12.51 -6.94 5.82
C MET A 291 -13.42 -7.75 6.75
N PRO A 292 -14.16 -7.11 7.66
CA PRO A 292 -15.24 -7.77 8.39
C PRO A 292 -16.32 -8.31 7.45
N ALA A 293 -16.98 -9.40 7.85
CA ALA A 293 -17.97 -10.11 7.02
C ALA A 293 -19.12 -9.21 6.53
N ALA A 294 -19.49 -8.20 7.30
CA ALA A 294 -20.53 -7.22 6.95
C ALA A 294 -20.24 -6.47 5.64
N PHE A 295 -18.97 -6.36 5.22
CA PHE A 295 -18.55 -5.65 4.02
C PHE A 295 -18.17 -6.57 2.85
N SER A 296 -18.40 -7.88 2.99
CA SER A 296 -18.04 -8.89 1.97
C SER A 296 -18.73 -8.67 0.61
N TRP A 297 -19.84 -7.93 0.58
CA TRP A 297 -20.57 -7.59 -0.64
C TRP A 297 -19.79 -6.70 -1.61
N LEU A 298 -18.79 -5.96 -1.12
CA LEU A 298 -18.08 -4.94 -1.90
C LEU A 298 -16.92 -5.51 -2.72
N GLY A 299 -16.31 -6.60 -2.23
CA GLY A 299 -15.06 -7.13 -2.78
C GLY A 299 -13.89 -6.14 -2.66
N GLY A 300 -12.79 -6.43 -3.36
CA GLY A 300 -11.60 -5.56 -3.40
C GLY A 300 -10.73 -5.63 -2.14
N LYS A 301 -9.66 -4.82 -2.13
CA LYS A 301 -8.70 -4.71 -1.02
C LYS A 301 -8.62 -3.29 -0.51
N PHE A 302 -8.46 -3.15 0.80
CA PHE A 302 -8.40 -1.88 1.52
C PHE A 302 -7.12 -1.83 2.33
N TYR A 303 -6.52 -0.65 2.45
CA TYR A 303 -5.22 -0.50 3.07
C TYR A 303 -5.22 0.68 4.04
N THR A 304 -4.59 0.44 5.18
CA THR A 304 -4.23 1.49 6.13
C THR A 304 -3.20 2.44 5.53
N GLY A 305 -3.34 3.72 5.87
CA GLY A 305 -2.49 4.81 5.42
C GLY A 305 -1.60 5.38 6.52
N GLY A 306 -1.88 5.02 7.78
CA GLY A 306 -1.20 5.53 8.97
C GLY A 306 -1.71 6.89 9.45
N ALA A 307 -2.53 7.59 8.66
CA ALA A 307 -3.19 8.83 9.04
C ALA A 307 -4.44 9.10 8.19
N THR A 308 -5.18 10.14 8.58
CA THR A 308 -6.35 10.65 7.86
C THR A 308 -5.95 11.13 6.46
N GLY A 309 -6.78 10.84 5.46
CA GLY A 309 -6.54 11.12 4.05
C GLY A 309 -5.56 10.17 3.35
N LEU A 310 -4.98 9.20 4.05
CA LEU A 310 -3.96 8.30 3.49
C LEU A 310 -4.45 6.86 3.24
N GLY A 311 -5.72 6.56 3.51
CA GLY A 311 -6.34 5.27 3.20
C GLY A 311 -6.31 4.98 1.69
N LYS A 312 -6.29 3.69 1.32
CA LYS A 312 -6.32 3.27 -0.09
C LYS A 312 -7.26 2.08 -0.30
N THR A 313 -7.79 1.96 -1.51
CA THR A 313 -8.53 0.79 -1.97
C THR A 313 -8.16 0.45 -3.40
N THR A 314 -8.38 -0.79 -3.82
CA THR A 314 -8.28 -1.21 -5.23
C THR A 314 -9.54 -0.87 -6.04
N LEU A 315 -10.60 -0.40 -5.37
CA LEU A 315 -11.87 -0.09 -6.00
C LEU A 315 -11.93 1.35 -6.49
N THR A 316 -12.67 1.54 -7.58
CA THR A 316 -13.14 2.84 -8.06
C THR A 316 -14.61 2.69 -8.40
N ALA A 317 -15.41 3.74 -8.23
CA ALA A 317 -16.82 3.72 -8.57
C ALA A 317 -17.03 3.47 -10.07
N GLU A 318 -16.18 4.05 -10.94
CA GLU A 318 -16.22 3.74 -12.38
C GLU A 318 -15.83 2.29 -12.69
N GLY A 319 -14.83 1.73 -11.99
CA GLY A 319 -14.46 0.33 -12.15
C GLY A 319 -15.60 -0.62 -11.80
N LEU A 320 -16.32 -0.31 -10.72
CA LEU A 320 -17.51 -1.05 -10.29
C LEU A 320 -18.67 -0.90 -11.30
N TRP A 321 -18.91 0.31 -11.83
CA TRP A 321 -19.87 0.52 -12.93
C TRP A 321 -19.56 -0.36 -14.15
N ARG A 322 -18.30 -0.33 -14.64
CA ARG A 322 -17.89 -1.07 -15.85
C ARG A 322 -18.10 -2.57 -15.73
N SER A 323 -18.00 -3.13 -14.53
CA SER A 323 -18.28 -4.55 -14.30
C SER A 323 -19.76 -4.94 -14.48
N GLN A 324 -20.67 -3.95 -14.54
CA GLN A 324 -22.13 -4.14 -14.59
C GLN A 324 -22.76 -3.46 -15.81
N GLU A 325 -21.96 -2.82 -16.67
CA GLU A 325 -22.43 -2.10 -17.85
C GLU A 325 -23.06 -3.06 -18.86
N THR A 326 -24.22 -2.68 -19.41
CA THR A 326 -24.93 -3.48 -20.41
C THR A 326 -24.44 -3.13 -21.82
N PRO A 327 -24.06 -4.10 -22.68
CA PRO A 327 -23.64 -3.84 -24.06
C PRO A 327 -24.74 -3.21 -24.95
N GLY A 328 -24.34 -2.58 -26.07
CA GLY A 328 -25.27 -2.02 -27.07
C GLY A 328 -25.89 -0.67 -26.67
N VAL A 329 -25.11 0.19 -26.00
CA VAL A 329 -25.54 1.53 -25.55
C VAL A 329 -25.35 2.59 -26.64
N VAL A 330 -26.32 3.48 -26.79
CA VAL A 330 -26.24 4.63 -27.69
C VAL A 330 -25.83 5.89 -26.92
N ASN A 331 -24.97 6.70 -27.56
CA ASN A 331 -24.54 8.00 -27.07
C ASN A 331 -25.49 9.09 -27.57
N TYR A 332 -26.10 9.85 -26.64
CA TYR A 332 -26.89 11.03 -26.92
C TYR A 332 -26.18 12.30 -26.45
N TYR A 333 -26.27 13.37 -27.24
CA TYR A 333 -25.64 14.67 -26.97
C TYR A 333 -26.72 15.69 -26.60
N VAL A 334 -26.47 16.46 -25.54
CA VAL A 334 -27.40 17.49 -25.03
C VAL A 334 -26.69 18.84 -24.92
N ASP A 335 -27.30 19.90 -25.48
CA ASP A 335 -26.83 21.30 -25.41
C ASP A 335 -28.02 22.18 -24.99
N PRO A 336 -27.98 22.87 -23.82
CA PRO A 336 -29.14 23.58 -23.30
C PRO A 336 -29.43 24.88 -24.06
N VAL A 337 -28.45 25.38 -24.82
CA VAL A 337 -28.51 26.65 -25.53
C VAL A 337 -28.87 26.44 -27.00
N ASN A 338 -28.16 25.53 -27.67
CA ASN A 338 -28.29 25.32 -29.13
C ASN A 338 -29.08 24.06 -29.49
N GLY A 339 -29.44 23.22 -28.52
CA GLY A 339 -30.17 21.98 -28.76
C GLY A 339 -31.65 22.19 -29.01
N SER A 340 -32.27 21.18 -29.62
CA SER A 340 -33.72 21.07 -29.79
C SER A 340 -34.16 19.63 -29.48
N ASP A 341 -35.23 19.45 -28.69
CA ASP A 341 -35.73 18.10 -28.37
C ASP A 341 -36.42 17.41 -29.57
N ALA A 342 -36.61 18.14 -30.68
CA ALA A 342 -36.99 17.56 -31.97
C ALA A 342 -35.79 16.92 -32.72
N ASN A 343 -34.55 17.18 -32.28
CA ASN A 343 -33.37 16.59 -32.90
C ASN A 343 -33.22 15.10 -32.57
N THR A 344 -32.39 14.40 -33.35
CA THR A 344 -32.06 12.99 -33.06
C THR A 344 -31.21 12.87 -31.80
N GLY A 345 -30.29 13.80 -31.55
CA GLY A 345 -29.35 13.75 -30.43
C GLY A 345 -28.17 12.81 -30.63
N LEU A 346 -28.03 12.17 -31.80
CA LEU A 346 -26.98 11.17 -32.08
C LEU A 346 -25.61 11.79 -32.43
N GLY A 347 -25.53 13.11 -32.53
CA GLY A 347 -24.30 13.84 -32.82
C GLY A 347 -24.32 15.24 -32.21
N SER A 348 -23.13 15.81 -32.01
CA SER A 348 -22.95 17.16 -31.44
C SER A 348 -23.43 18.29 -32.34
N ASN A 349 -23.68 18.02 -33.62
CA ASN A 349 -24.23 18.96 -34.61
C ASN A 349 -25.77 19.05 -34.59
N ALA A 350 -26.45 18.06 -34.00
CA ALA A 350 -27.90 18.06 -33.80
C ALA A 350 -28.23 17.55 -32.37
N PRO A 351 -27.77 18.23 -31.32
CA PRO A 351 -27.98 17.79 -29.95
C PRO A 351 -29.43 18.00 -29.51
N LEU A 352 -29.88 17.18 -28.56
CA LEU A 352 -31.12 17.41 -27.81
C LEU A 352 -30.97 18.67 -26.93
N LYS A 353 -32.10 19.29 -26.55
CA LYS A 353 -32.08 20.46 -25.66
C LYS A 353 -32.02 20.05 -24.20
N THR A 354 -32.80 19.04 -23.81
CA THR A 354 -32.97 18.63 -22.42
C THR A 354 -32.40 17.26 -22.15
N ILE A 355 -31.90 17.05 -20.93
CA ILE A 355 -31.45 15.73 -20.47
C ILE A 355 -32.65 14.76 -20.39
N ALA A 356 -33.83 15.28 -20.02
CA ALA A 356 -35.08 14.53 -20.00
C ALA A 356 -35.42 13.90 -21.36
N ALA A 357 -35.25 14.64 -22.47
CA ALA A 357 -35.48 14.11 -23.80
C ALA A 357 -34.51 12.99 -24.19
N ALA A 358 -33.26 13.03 -23.70
CA ALA A 358 -32.28 11.96 -23.90
C ALA A 358 -32.62 10.72 -23.06
N ILE A 359 -33.01 10.93 -21.80
CA ILE A 359 -33.49 9.88 -20.87
C ILE A 359 -34.68 9.12 -21.48
N ALA A 360 -35.58 9.80 -22.20
CA ALA A 360 -36.76 9.20 -22.81
C ALA A 360 -36.47 8.31 -24.05
N LYS A 361 -35.23 8.27 -24.55
CA LYS A 361 -34.88 7.42 -25.70
C LYS A 361 -34.74 5.96 -25.26
N SER A 362 -35.42 5.04 -25.94
CA SER A 362 -35.49 3.62 -25.52
C SER A 362 -34.14 2.88 -25.56
N ASP A 363 -33.19 3.37 -26.34
CA ASP A 363 -31.86 2.82 -26.57
C ASP A 363 -30.74 3.62 -25.88
N VAL A 364 -31.09 4.63 -25.06
CA VAL A 364 -30.11 5.45 -24.34
C VAL A 364 -29.21 4.58 -23.47
N GLY A 365 -27.91 4.89 -23.48
CA GLY A 365 -27.01 4.39 -22.45
C GLY A 365 -26.00 5.41 -21.98
N VAL A 366 -25.55 6.35 -22.84
CA VAL A 366 -24.69 7.46 -22.41
C VAL A 366 -25.31 8.77 -22.84
N ILE A 367 -25.42 9.70 -21.89
CA ILE A 367 -25.85 11.08 -22.13
C ILE A 367 -24.65 11.99 -21.90
N GLN A 368 -24.17 12.56 -23.00
CA GLN A 368 -23.11 13.55 -23.07
C GLN A 368 -23.75 14.93 -22.91
N VAL A 369 -23.37 15.66 -21.87
CA VAL A 369 -24.00 16.94 -21.51
C VAL A 369 -23.00 18.07 -21.69
N LYS A 370 -23.36 19.09 -22.48
CA LYS A 370 -22.49 20.23 -22.73
C LYS A 370 -22.62 21.26 -21.61
N ALA A 371 -21.50 21.83 -21.17
CA ALA A 371 -21.53 22.97 -20.27
C ALA A 371 -22.19 24.20 -20.93
N GLY A 372 -22.79 25.07 -20.12
CA GLY A 372 -23.52 26.25 -20.59
C GLY A 372 -24.36 26.87 -19.49
N VAL A 373 -25.59 27.29 -19.83
CA VAL A 373 -26.58 27.66 -18.82
C VAL A 373 -27.01 26.43 -18.00
N ALA A 374 -27.54 26.66 -16.80
CA ALA A 374 -28.00 25.56 -15.97
C ALA A 374 -29.17 24.82 -16.65
N TYR A 375 -29.10 23.49 -16.62
CA TYR A 375 -30.21 22.63 -17.00
C TYR A 375 -31.27 22.68 -15.90
N GLU A 376 -32.56 22.64 -16.28
CA GLU A 376 -33.61 22.35 -15.31
C GLU A 376 -33.42 20.95 -14.69
N SER A 377 -34.12 20.68 -13.60
CA SER A 377 -34.06 19.37 -12.92
C SER A 377 -34.32 18.23 -13.91
N LEU A 378 -33.71 17.07 -13.67
CA LEU A 378 -33.90 15.91 -14.54
C LEU A 378 -35.35 15.43 -14.56
N GLY A 379 -36.14 15.74 -13.52
CA GLY A 379 -37.60 15.56 -13.46
C GLY A 379 -38.11 14.13 -13.66
N ASN A 380 -37.20 13.16 -13.74
CA ASN A 380 -37.47 11.81 -14.23
C ASN A 380 -37.17 10.73 -13.20
N VAL A 381 -37.89 9.61 -13.34
CA VAL A 381 -37.70 8.39 -12.56
C VAL A 381 -36.99 7.34 -13.43
N ILE A 382 -35.69 7.16 -13.22
CA ILE A 382 -34.92 6.07 -13.82
C ILE A 382 -35.39 4.74 -13.20
N GLY A 383 -35.81 3.79 -14.03
CA GLY A 383 -36.37 2.51 -13.62
C GLY A 383 -37.89 2.40 -13.56
N VAL A 384 -38.61 3.48 -13.87
CA VAL A 384 -40.01 3.41 -14.31
C VAL A 384 -40.10 3.86 -15.77
N SER A 385 -39.69 5.09 -16.03
CA SER A 385 -39.71 5.69 -17.37
C SER A 385 -38.52 5.27 -18.24
N VAL A 386 -37.41 4.87 -17.60
CA VAL A 386 -36.19 4.37 -18.27
C VAL A 386 -35.86 2.98 -17.76
N ASN A 387 -36.02 1.99 -18.62
CA ASN A 387 -35.86 0.59 -18.24
C ASN A 387 -34.47 0.02 -18.58
N ARG A 388 -33.42 0.85 -18.48
CA ARG A 388 -32.02 0.48 -18.72
C ARG A 388 -31.09 1.23 -17.77
N ASP A 389 -29.88 0.72 -17.64
CA ASP A 389 -28.81 1.36 -16.90
C ASP A 389 -28.19 2.45 -17.79
N ILE A 390 -27.97 3.65 -17.25
CA ILE A 390 -27.50 4.80 -18.02
C ILE A 390 -26.35 5.55 -17.34
N GLN A 391 -25.52 6.21 -18.13
CA GLN A 391 -24.51 7.16 -17.69
C GLN A 391 -24.87 8.57 -18.14
N ILE A 392 -24.70 9.56 -17.26
CA ILE A 392 -24.80 10.99 -17.56
C ILE A 392 -23.47 11.62 -17.21
N ARG A 393 -22.84 12.31 -18.17
CA ARG A 393 -21.53 12.91 -17.96
C ARG A 393 -21.34 14.23 -18.72
N SER A 394 -20.50 15.10 -18.17
CA SER A 394 -20.02 16.28 -18.90
C SER A 394 -19.22 15.88 -20.15
N MET A 395 -19.47 16.58 -21.26
CA MET A 395 -18.71 16.46 -22.51
C MET A 395 -17.27 16.93 -22.37
N SER A 396 -16.99 17.92 -21.52
CA SER A 396 -15.64 18.47 -21.35
C SER A 396 -14.76 17.59 -20.47
N GLY A 397 -15.38 16.70 -19.68
CA GLY A 397 -14.69 15.92 -18.65
C GLY A 397 -14.41 16.71 -17.36
N ALA A 398 -14.84 17.97 -17.26
CA ALA A 398 -14.78 18.79 -16.05
C ALA A 398 -16.15 18.90 -15.37
N ASN A 399 -16.19 19.22 -14.07
CA ASN A 399 -17.42 19.41 -13.29
C ASN A 399 -18.07 20.79 -13.56
N ASP A 400 -18.42 21.02 -14.83
CA ASP A 400 -18.87 22.32 -15.38
C ASP A 400 -20.34 22.31 -15.84
N VAL A 401 -21.03 21.18 -15.69
CA VAL A 401 -22.46 21.04 -15.99
C VAL A 401 -23.27 21.25 -14.72
N ILE A 402 -24.13 22.27 -14.73
CA ILE A 402 -25.04 22.58 -13.62
C ILE A 402 -26.45 22.07 -13.93
N ILE A 403 -26.99 21.24 -13.05
CA ILE A 403 -28.38 20.80 -13.04
C ILE A 403 -29.05 21.48 -11.85
N ARG A 404 -29.96 22.42 -12.13
CA ARG A 404 -30.57 23.27 -11.11
C ARG A 404 -32.06 23.02 -11.02
N ASN A 405 -32.53 22.68 -9.83
CA ASN A 405 -33.94 22.63 -9.54
C ASN A 405 -34.41 23.95 -8.88
N GLY A 406 -34.74 24.90 -9.74
CA GLY A 406 -35.15 26.24 -9.34
C GLY A 406 -35.75 27.01 -10.51
N VAL A 407 -36.30 28.19 -10.21
CA VAL A 407 -36.77 29.13 -11.23
C VAL A 407 -35.58 29.99 -11.66
N ASP A 408 -35.36 30.12 -12.97
CA ASP A 408 -34.33 31.01 -13.49
C ASP A 408 -34.74 32.47 -13.31
N SER A 409 -34.09 33.17 -12.38
CA SER A 409 -34.38 34.57 -12.06
C SER A 409 -34.13 35.53 -13.22
N ALA A 410 -33.36 35.15 -14.25
CA ALA A 410 -33.19 35.93 -15.47
C ALA A 410 -34.45 35.91 -16.35
N SER A 411 -35.24 34.83 -16.26
CA SER A 411 -36.53 34.67 -16.97
C SER A 411 -37.71 35.32 -16.23
N VAL A 412 -37.49 35.81 -15.01
CA VAL A 412 -38.52 36.40 -14.15
C VAL A 412 -38.58 37.91 -14.38
N THR A 413 -39.80 38.46 -14.48
CA THR A 413 -40.02 39.92 -14.51
C THR A 413 -40.04 40.49 -13.09
N TRP A 414 -39.01 41.26 -12.74
CA TRP A 414 -38.88 41.90 -11.43
C TRP A 414 -39.35 43.35 -11.45
N THR A 415 -40.08 43.76 -10.42
CA THR A 415 -40.46 45.16 -10.18
C THR A 415 -40.03 45.60 -8.78
N VAL A 416 -39.78 46.89 -8.57
CA VAL A 416 -39.47 47.40 -7.22
C VAL A 416 -40.77 47.43 -6.42
N ALA A 417 -40.79 46.73 -5.29
CA ALA A 417 -41.94 46.71 -4.39
C ALA A 417 -41.88 47.88 -3.41
N THR A 418 -40.71 48.09 -2.79
CA THR A 418 -40.41 49.24 -1.92
C THR A 418 -38.91 49.30 -1.65
N GLY A 419 -38.32 50.50 -1.56
CA GLY A 419 -36.90 50.68 -1.31
C GLY A 419 -36.02 49.85 -2.26
N ASN A 420 -35.17 48.99 -1.70
CA ASN A 420 -34.32 48.03 -2.44
C ASN A 420 -34.90 46.61 -2.46
N THR A 421 -36.19 46.46 -2.18
CA THR A 421 -36.91 45.19 -2.24
C THR A 421 -37.61 45.06 -3.58
N TYR A 422 -37.31 43.99 -4.28
CA TYR A 422 -37.93 43.64 -5.55
C TYR A 422 -39.01 42.58 -5.32
N GLN A 423 -40.03 42.58 -6.17
CA GLN A 423 -41.07 41.55 -6.20
C GLN A 423 -41.22 40.92 -7.58
N ALA A 424 -41.70 39.68 -7.59
CA ALA A 424 -42.14 38.99 -8.79
C ALA A 424 -43.22 37.96 -8.47
N SER A 425 -44.12 37.71 -9.42
CA SER A 425 -45.07 36.60 -9.34
C SER A 425 -44.37 35.29 -9.70
N ILE A 426 -44.31 34.36 -8.76
CA ILE A 426 -43.74 33.03 -8.91
C ILE A 426 -44.84 32.04 -8.58
N ASN A 427 -45.48 31.44 -9.60
CA ASN A 427 -46.57 30.49 -9.43
C ASN A 427 -46.10 29.09 -8.97
N GLN A 428 -45.07 29.03 -8.13
CA GLN A 428 -44.42 27.82 -7.62
C GLN A 428 -43.83 28.10 -6.24
N THR A 429 -43.94 27.13 -5.33
CA THR A 429 -43.37 27.26 -3.98
C THR A 429 -41.85 27.32 -4.02
N ILE A 430 -41.29 28.41 -3.49
CA ILE A 430 -39.85 28.59 -3.31
C ILE A 430 -39.49 28.29 -1.87
N TYR A 431 -38.64 27.29 -1.66
CA TYR A 431 -38.26 26.85 -0.32
C TYR A 431 -36.99 27.56 0.18
N ARG A 432 -36.10 27.98 -0.73
CA ARG A 432 -34.81 28.60 -0.42
C ARG A 432 -34.41 29.57 -1.51
N VAL A 433 -33.88 30.72 -1.11
CA VAL A 433 -33.30 31.72 -2.01
C VAL A 433 -31.84 31.95 -1.66
N MET A 434 -30.96 31.92 -2.65
CA MET A 434 -29.54 32.19 -2.47
C MET A 434 -29.06 33.31 -3.39
N ASP A 435 -28.04 34.05 -2.96
CA ASP A 435 -27.37 35.07 -3.72
C ASP A 435 -26.11 34.47 -4.37
N LYS A 436 -26.13 34.29 -5.69
CA LYS A 436 -25.00 33.66 -6.38
C LYS A 436 -23.74 34.54 -6.42
N THR A 437 -23.86 35.81 -6.01
CA THR A 437 -22.80 36.81 -6.14
C THR A 437 -22.06 37.08 -4.85
N VAL A 438 -22.50 36.42 -3.77
CA VAL A 438 -21.80 36.37 -2.50
C VAL A 438 -21.55 34.91 -2.18
N VAL A 439 -20.29 34.57 -1.93
CA VAL A 439 -19.89 33.21 -1.57
C VAL A 439 -19.24 33.19 -0.19
N ASP A 440 -19.38 32.06 0.50
CA ASP A 440 -18.68 31.82 1.77
C ASP A 440 -17.22 31.35 1.56
N ALA A 441 -16.53 31.04 2.65
CA ALA A 441 -15.14 30.59 2.63
C ALA A 441 -14.91 29.27 1.86
N ARG A 442 -15.96 28.50 1.58
CA ARG A 442 -15.91 27.27 0.77
C ARG A 442 -16.32 27.50 -0.69
N GLY A 443 -16.65 28.74 -1.06
CA GLY A 443 -17.12 29.08 -2.40
C GLY A 443 -18.57 28.71 -2.66
N ASP A 444 -19.34 28.35 -1.62
CA ASP A 444 -20.77 28.14 -1.74
C ASP A 444 -21.51 29.47 -1.71
N TYR A 445 -22.64 29.55 -2.41
CA TYR A 445 -23.47 30.74 -2.42
C TYR A 445 -24.03 31.02 -1.02
N LEU A 446 -24.30 32.30 -0.73
CA LEU A 446 -24.86 32.71 0.55
C LEU A 446 -26.39 32.72 0.50
N ASP A 447 -27.03 32.24 1.56
CA ASP A 447 -28.49 32.27 1.69
C ASP A 447 -29.02 33.68 1.86
N LEU A 448 -30.21 33.93 1.31
CA LEU A 448 -31.06 35.00 1.79
C LEU A 448 -31.85 34.50 2.99
N ARG A 449 -31.89 35.26 4.07
CA ARG A 449 -32.65 34.91 5.27
C ARG A 449 -34.17 34.99 5.00
N PRO A 450 -34.97 33.95 5.30
CA PRO A 450 -36.41 34.03 5.14
C PRO A 450 -37.03 35.01 6.14
N GLN A 451 -38.08 35.70 5.71
CA GLN A 451 -38.87 36.69 6.45
C GLN A 451 -40.37 36.41 6.29
N THR A 452 -41.19 37.09 7.08
CA THR A 452 -42.64 36.89 7.14
C THR A 452 -43.46 38.05 6.55
N SER A 453 -42.80 39.12 6.09
CA SER A 453 -43.48 40.27 5.47
C SER A 453 -42.53 41.09 4.60
N ILE A 454 -43.09 41.85 3.66
CA ILE A 454 -42.34 42.80 2.83
C ILE A 454 -41.59 43.83 3.67
N THR A 455 -42.19 44.32 4.77
CA THR A 455 -41.54 45.27 5.69
C THR A 455 -40.27 44.67 6.29
N ASN A 456 -40.32 43.40 6.70
CA ASN A 456 -39.16 42.72 7.24
C ASN A 456 -38.08 42.50 6.18
N VAL A 457 -38.46 42.17 4.94
CA VAL A 457 -37.49 42.07 3.83
C VAL A 457 -36.82 43.42 3.57
N ASN A 458 -37.62 44.51 3.53
CA ASN A 458 -37.09 45.84 3.29
C ASN A 458 -36.18 46.34 4.42
N ASN A 459 -36.34 45.87 5.65
CA ASN A 459 -35.47 46.27 6.77
C ASN A 459 -34.19 45.45 6.87
N ASN A 460 -34.15 44.26 6.27
CA ASN A 460 -33.04 43.31 6.42
C ASN A 460 -32.41 43.01 5.05
N PRO A 461 -31.29 43.64 4.65
CA PRO A 461 -30.54 43.23 3.46
C PRO A 461 -30.18 41.73 3.51
N GLY A 462 -30.14 41.08 2.34
CA GLY A 462 -29.85 39.64 2.30
C GLY A 462 -31.01 38.78 2.78
N SER A 463 -32.25 39.12 2.40
CA SER A 463 -33.44 38.43 2.87
C SER A 463 -34.53 38.30 1.81
N TYR A 464 -35.48 37.39 2.05
CA TYR A 464 -36.62 37.17 1.16
C TYR A 464 -37.88 36.78 1.91
N TRP A 465 -39.04 36.94 1.27
CA TRP A 465 -40.32 36.42 1.73
C TRP A 465 -41.10 35.90 0.52
N TYR A 466 -41.53 34.64 0.54
CA TYR A 466 -42.48 34.11 -0.42
C TYR A 466 -43.87 34.12 0.21
N ASP A 467 -44.74 34.98 -0.29
CA ASP A 467 -46.14 35.05 0.11
C ASP A 467 -46.93 33.97 -0.65
N SER A 468 -47.07 32.80 -0.03
CA SER A 468 -47.76 31.67 -0.64
C SER A 468 -49.26 31.89 -0.88
N ALA A 469 -49.87 32.89 -0.21
CA ALA A 469 -51.28 33.22 -0.42
C ALA A 469 -51.50 33.97 -1.74
N THR A 470 -50.51 34.76 -2.18
CA THR A 470 -50.58 35.56 -3.42
C THR A 470 -49.68 35.04 -4.55
N GLY A 471 -48.75 34.13 -4.24
CA GLY A 471 -47.74 33.64 -5.19
C GLY A 471 -46.67 34.68 -5.51
N ILE A 472 -46.50 35.71 -4.68
CA ILE A 472 -45.50 36.76 -4.89
C ILE A 472 -44.28 36.48 -4.03
N ILE A 473 -43.08 36.56 -4.63
CA ILE A 473 -41.82 36.58 -3.90
C ILE A 473 -41.31 38.01 -3.77
N TYR A 474 -40.81 38.35 -2.58
CA TYR A 474 -40.14 39.61 -2.27
C TYR A 474 -38.69 39.30 -1.94
N VAL A 475 -37.74 39.98 -2.58
CA VAL A 475 -36.30 39.71 -2.47
C VAL A 475 -35.55 41.02 -2.25
N ARG A 476 -34.68 41.03 -1.24
CA ARG A 476 -33.65 42.06 -1.06
C ARG A 476 -32.27 41.39 -1.04
N MET A 477 -31.54 41.53 -2.13
CA MET A 477 -30.17 40.98 -2.30
C MET A 477 -29.20 41.59 -1.27
N HIS A 478 -28.08 40.91 -0.98
CA HIS A 478 -27.10 41.41 -0.01
C HIS A 478 -26.52 42.77 -0.39
N THR A 479 -26.33 43.02 -1.69
CA THR A 479 -25.71 44.23 -2.24
C THR A 479 -26.71 45.23 -2.83
N ASN A 480 -28.00 45.13 -2.47
CA ASN A 480 -29.10 45.98 -2.98
C ASN A 480 -29.27 46.00 -4.52
N ARG A 481 -28.64 45.06 -5.23
CA ARG A 481 -28.79 44.85 -6.67
C ARG A 481 -30.16 44.27 -7.05
N SER A 482 -30.50 44.35 -8.33
CA SER A 482 -31.60 43.56 -8.90
C SER A 482 -31.35 42.06 -8.71
N PRO A 483 -32.37 41.25 -8.37
CA PRO A 483 -32.26 39.79 -8.29
C PRO A 483 -32.12 39.08 -9.64
N SER A 484 -32.40 39.77 -10.76
CA SER A 484 -32.48 39.15 -12.09
C SER A 484 -31.16 38.49 -12.51
N GLY A 485 -31.21 37.18 -12.74
CA GLY A 485 -30.06 36.34 -13.05
C GLY A 485 -29.19 36.00 -11.83
N ASP A 486 -29.29 36.73 -10.73
CA ASP A 486 -28.37 36.61 -9.58
C ASP A 486 -28.96 35.88 -8.37
N ALA A 487 -30.27 35.93 -8.19
CA ALA A 487 -30.96 35.13 -7.20
C ALA A 487 -31.17 33.71 -7.71
N LEU A 488 -30.85 32.71 -6.89
CA LEU A 488 -31.19 31.32 -7.12
C LEU A 488 -32.47 31.00 -6.35
N LEU A 489 -33.56 30.74 -7.07
CA LEU A 489 -34.90 30.50 -6.50
C LEU A 489 -35.18 29.00 -6.48
N PHE A 490 -34.80 28.29 -5.41
CA PHE A 490 -34.89 26.83 -5.39
C PHE A 490 -36.29 26.29 -5.04
N ARG A 491 -36.65 25.20 -5.70
CA ARG A 491 -37.87 24.40 -5.49
C ARG A 491 -37.52 23.11 -4.74
N SER A 492 -38.50 22.47 -4.11
CA SER A 492 -38.30 21.27 -3.29
C SER A 492 -38.57 19.94 -4.02
N SER A 493 -38.90 19.96 -5.31
CA SER A 493 -39.17 18.73 -6.08
C SER A 493 -37.93 17.84 -6.20
N THR A 494 -38.10 16.52 -6.22
CA THR A 494 -36.99 15.56 -6.34
C THR A 494 -36.18 15.81 -7.63
N SER A 495 -34.85 15.88 -7.51
CA SER A 495 -33.97 16.19 -8.65
C SER A 495 -33.76 14.98 -9.57
N LEU A 496 -33.61 13.79 -8.98
CA LEU A 496 -33.53 12.51 -9.68
C LEU A 496 -34.06 11.40 -8.78
N ARG A 497 -34.87 10.50 -9.34
CA ARG A 497 -35.23 9.24 -8.69
C ARG A 497 -34.70 8.06 -9.47
N VAL A 498 -34.16 7.07 -8.77
CA VAL A 498 -33.78 5.77 -9.35
C VAL A 498 -34.50 4.67 -8.59
N SER A 499 -35.13 3.75 -9.32
CA SER A 499 -35.92 2.67 -8.76
C SER A 499 -35.77 1.35 -9.50
N GLY A 500 -36.24 0.27 -8.90
CA GLY A 500 -36.20 -1.06 -9.50
C GLY A 500 -34.78 -1.59 -9.68
N ASN A 501 -34.60 -2.59 -10.54
CA ASN A 501 -33.28 -3.18 -10.80
C ASN A 501 -32.49 -2.35 -11.82
N ARG A 502 -32.15 -1.11 -11.47
CA ARG A 502 -31.49 -0.17 -12.37
C ARG A 502 -30.29 0.52 -11.76
N ALA A 503 -29.35 0.90 -12.61
CA ALA A 503 -28.15 1.63 -12.24
C ALA A 503 -28.02 2.96 -13.01
N VAL A 504 -27.48 3.97 -12.34
CA VAL A 504 -27.08 5.23 -12.99
C VAL A 504 -25.66 5.61 -12.59
N LEU A 505 -24.86 6.03 -13.57
CA LEU A 505 -23.56 6.68 -13.36
C LEU A 505 -23.67 8.19 -13.63
N LEU A 506 -23.39 9.00 -12.62
CA LEU A 506 -23.30 10.45 -12.69
C LEU A 506 -21.83 10.85 -12.62
N LYS A 507 -21.33 11.56 -13.64
CA LYS A 507 -19.93 11.95 -13.68
C LYS A 507 -19.74 13.42 -14.05
N ASN A 508 -18.98 14.15 -13.24
CA ASN A 508 -18.69 15.56 -13.47
C ASN A 508 -19.93 16.46 -13.56
N LEU A 509 -20.89 16.26 -12.64
CA LEU A 509 -22.15 17.01 -12.62
C LEU A 509 -22.32 17.77 -11.29
N ARG A 510 -22.92 18.97 -11.36
CA ARG A 510 -23.27 19.79 -10.19
C ARG A 510 -24.78 19.95 -10.08
N PHE A 511 -25.38 19.28 -9.11
CA PHE A 511 -26.78 19.42 -8.74
C PHE A 511 -26.95 20.55 -7.70
N GLU A 512 -27.92 21.42 -7.93
CA GLU A 512 -28.27 22.53 -7.04
C GLU A 512 -29.78 22.60 -6.82
N GLY A 513 -30.23 22.70 -5.57
CA GLY A 513 -31.66 22.79 -5.27
C GLY A 513 -32.38 21.43 -5.34
N GLY A 514 -33.69 21.46 -5.19
CA GLY A 514 -34.54 20.26 -5.30
C GLY A 514 -34.54 19.42 -4.03
N GLY A 515 -35.17 18.26 -4.08
CA GLY A 515 -35.24 17.28 -2.99
C GLY A 515 -34.15 16.22 -3.04
N GLY A 516 -33.02 16.51 -3.70
CA GLY A 516 -31.86 15.60 -3.79
C GLY A 516 -32.04 14.43 -4.76
N ILE A 517 -31.17 13.42 -4.60
CA ILE A 517 -31.21 12.15 -5.31
C ILE A 517 -31.90 11.09 -4.43
N ASN A 518 -32.99 10.52 -4.91
CA ASN A 518 -33.73 9.46 -4.21
C ASN A 518 -33.52 8.11 -4.89
N MET A 519 -32.99 7.14 -4.14
CA MET A 519 -32.81 5.75 -4.57
C MET A 519 -33.80 4.89 -3.77
N ALA A 520 -34.87 4.44 -4.41
CA ALA A 520 -35.94 3.71 -3.75
C ALA A 520 -36.14 2.33 -4.37
N THR A 521 -36.29 1.29 -3.56
CA THR A 521 -36.57 -0.04 -4.09
C THR A 521 -37.89 -0.03 -4.90
N ALA A 522 -37.96 -0.88 -5.92
CA ALA A 522 -39.24 -1.20 -6.56
C ALA A 522 -39.27 -2.71 -6.84
N SER A 523 -40.36 -3.37 -6.48
CA SER A 523 -40.55 -4.82 -6.63
C SER A 523 -39.43 -5.67 -6.00
N GLY A 524 -38.84 -5.23 -4.88
CA GLY A 524 -37.80 -5.97 -4.16
C GLY A 524 -36.42 -5.97 -4.83
N PHE A 525 -36.17 -5.05 -5.77
CA PHE A 525 -34.88 -4.90 -6.43
C PHE A 525 -34.05 -3.76 -5.85
N ARG A 526 -32.72 -3.90 -5.94
CA ARG A 526 -31.71 -2.98 -5.41
C ARG A 526 -31.21 -2.01 -6.49
N PRO A 527 -31.68 -0.76 -6.53
CA PRO A 527 -31.15 0.22 -7.47
C PRO A 527 -29.73 0.64 -7.05
N ARG A 528 -28.93 1.10 -8.03
CA ARG A 528 -27.51 1.41 -7.86
C ARG A 528 -27.17 2.80 -8.36
N LEU A 529 -26.50 3.60 -7.52
CA LEU A 529 -25.96 4.90 -7.88
C LEU A 529 -24.45 4.82 -7.92
N TYR A 530 -23.86 5.31 -9.00
CA TYR A 530 -22.44 5.59 -9.11
C TYR A 530 -22.30 7.09 -9.33
N ALA A 531 -21.58 7.79 -8.46
CA ALA A 531 -21.30 9.21 -8.62
C ALA A 531 -19.79 9.46 -8.52
N VAL A 532 -19.25 10.19 -9.50
CA VAL A 532 -17.82 10.42 -9.65
C VAL A 532 -17.59 11.89 -9.96
N ASP A 533 -16.71 12.54 -9.21
CA ASP A 533 -16.31 13.94 -9.45
C ASP A 533 -17.52 14.90 -9.54
N SER A 534 -18.58 14.58 -8.79
CA SER A 534 -19.90 15.24 -8.88
C SER A 534 -20.27 15.89 -7.55
N SER A 535 -21.21 16.82 -7.59
CA SER A 535 -21.64 17.54 -6.39
C SER A 535 -23.14 17.71 -6.29
N PHE A 536 -23.65 17.66 -5.07
CA PHE A 536 -25.07 17.69 -4.73
C PHE A 536 -25.26 18.69 -3.61
N ARG A 537 -25.75 19.89 -3.95
CA ARG A 537 -25.81 21.01 -3.03
C ARG A 537 -27.22 21.54 -2.86
N TYR A 538 -27.49 22.02 -1.65
CA TYR A 538 -28.70 22.78 -1.35
C TYR A 538 -29.96 21.95 -1.63
N SER A 539 -30.03 20.71 -1.14
CA SER A 539 -31.29 19.95 -1.17
C SER A 539 -32.27 20.53 -0.14
N ALA A 540 -33.58 20.50 -0.43
CA ALA A 540 -34.64 20.76 0.53
C ALA A 540 -34.83 19.60 1.51
N ASN A 541 -34.49 18.39 1.08
CA ASN A 541 -34.57 17.15 1.85
C ASN A 541 -33.15 16.60 2.07
N ASN A 542 -33.00 15.27 1.97
CA ASN A 542 -31.71 14.59 1.96
C ASN A 542 -30.92 14.94 0.68
N GLY A 543 -29.59 14.97 0.74
CA GLY A 543 -28.75 15.19 -0.44
C GLY A 543 -28.79 13.99 -1.38
N ILE A 544 -28.44 12.82 -0.84
CA ILE A 544 -28.64 11.51 -1.43
C ILE A 544 -29.33 10.62 -0.39
N GLU A 545 -30.46 10.06 -0.76
CA GLU A 545 -31.23 9.12 0.04
C GLU A 545 -31.19 7.74 -0.63
N ALA A 546 -30.76 6.73 0.11
CA ALA A 546 -30.64 5.37 -0.37
C ALA A 546 -31.40 4.36 0.50
N LEU A 547 -32.60 4.02 0.02
CA LEU A 547 -33.55 3.09 0.62
C LEU A 547 -33.37 1.70 -0.02
N GLY A 548 -32.86 0.73 0.74
CA GLY A 548 -32.60 -0.65 0.31
C GLY A 548 -31.69 -0.78 -0.92
N SER A 549 -30.91 0.25 -1.23
CA SER A 549 -30.17 0.45 -2.47
C SER A 549 -28.65 0.39 -2.26
N THR A 550 -27.88 0.65 -3.31
CA THR A 550 -26.41 0.77 -3.19
C THR A 550 -25.89 2.07 -3.79
N ALA A 551 -25.11 2.83 -3.02
CA ALA A 551 -24.45 4.05 -3.47
C ALA A 551 -22.92 3.89 -3.50
N TYR A 552 -22.31 4.24 -4.63
CA TYR A 552 -20.87 4.31 -4.82
C TYR A 552 -20.49 5.75 -5.15
N LEU A 553 -19.80 6.42 -4.24
CA LEU A 553 -19.47 7.83 -4.34
C LEU A 553 -17.95 7.99 -4.34
N GLU A 554 -17.40 8.68 -5.34
CA GLU A 554 -15.97 8.92 -5.47
C GLU A 554 -15.70 10.39 -5.79
N ARG A 555 -14.87 11.07 -4.97
CA ARG A 555 -14.55 12.50 -5.11
C ARG A 555 -15.80 13.38 -5.26
N CYS A 556 -16.83 13.06 -4.49
CA CYS A 556 -18.10 13.78 -4.52
C CYS A 556 -18.19 14.82 -3.40
N ILE A 557 -18.92 15.91 -3.66
CA ILE A 557 -19.27 16.91 -2.64
C ILE A 557 -20.77 16.88 -2.38
N ILE A 558 -21.20 16.61 -1.15
CA ILE A 558 -22.61 16.67 -0.76
C ILE A 558 -22.76 17.72 0.33
N ALA A 559 -23.53 18.78 0.10
CA ALA A 559 -23.50 19.91 1.01
C ALA A 559 -24.82 20.64 1.20
N LYS A 560 -25.01 21.14 2.43
CA LYS A 560 -26.05 22.11 2.79
C LYS A 560 -27.46 21.64 2.48
N SER A 561 -27.72 20.35 2.65
CA SER A 561 -29.07 19.78 2.61
C SER A 561 -29.93 20.32 3.77
N GLY A 562 -31.24 20.43 3.53
CA GLY A 562 -32.23 20.78 4.55
C GLY A 562 -32.39 19.69 5.60
N LEU A 563 -32.15 18.44 5.22
CA LEU A 563 -32.05 17.26 6.10
C LEU A 563 -30.61 16.69 6.02
N ASP A 564 -30.44 15.37 6.03
CA ASP A 564 -29.14 14.71 5.91
C ASP A 564 -28.46 15.01 4.57
N ASN A 565 -27.13 14.99 4.56
CA ASN A 565 -26.42 14.97 3.28
C ASN A 565 -26.50 13.59 2.64
N LEU A 566 -26.08 12.55 3.36
CA LEU A 566 -26.09 11.16 2.92
C LEU A 566 -26.90 10.33 3.91
N ASN A 567 -28.05 9.82 3.47
CA ASN A 567 -28.98 9.07 4.30
C ASN A 567 -29.20 7.66 3.70
N TYR A 568 -28.84 6.62 4.46
CA TYR A 568 -28.93 5.23 4.01
C TYR A 568 -29.82 4.42 4.95
N HIS A 569 -30.93 3.90 4.43
CA HIS A 569 -31.90 3.09 5.18
C HIS A 569 -32.20 1.76 4.49
N ASP A 570 -32.55 0.76 5.28
CA ASP A 570 -33.09 -0.47 4.73
C ASP A 570 -34.50 -0.22 4.17
N ASP A 571 -34.87 -0.97 3.14
CA ASP A 571 -36.22 -0.86 2.57
C ASP A 571 -36.62 -2.17 1.89
N SER A 572 -37.90 -2.52 2.02
CA SER A 572 -38.50 -3.69 1.36
C SER A 572 -37.69 -5.00 1.54
N GLY A 573 -37.13 -5.20 2.74
CA GLY A 573 -36.34 -6.39 3.10
C GLY A 573 -34.90 -6.39 2.57
N LEU A 574 -34.42 -5.29 2.00
CA LEU A 574 -33.06 -5.14 1.49
C LEU A 574 -32.25 -4.18 2.37
N SER A 575 -31.09 -4.63 2.83
CA SER A 575 -30.21 -3.77 3.66
C SER A 575 -29.47 -2.73 2.83
N SER A 576 -29.39 -1.45 3.22
CA SER A 576 -28.67 -0.43 2.44
C SER A 576 -27.16 -0.69 2.39
N ARG A 577 -26.50 -0.21 1.33
CA ARG A 577 -25.06 -0.40 1.10
C ARG A 577 -24.41 0.86 0.54
N ALA A 578 -23.24 1.23 1.06
CA ALA A 578 -22.52 2.39 0.53
C ALA A 578 -20.99 2.20 0.50
N LEU A 579 -20.36 2.80 -0.51
CA LEU A 579 -18.91 3.04 -0.58
C LEU A 579 -18.69 4.52 -0.87
N GLU A 580 -17.93 5.18 0.01
CA GLU A 580 -17.58 6.58 -0.09
C GLU A 580 -16.06 6.71 -0.17
N ILE A 581 -15.51 7.22 -1.28
CA ILE A 581 -14.08 7.42 -1.51
C ILE A 581 -13.81 8.91 -1.73
N ASP A 582 -12.95 9.51 -0.91
CA ASP A 582 -12.57 10.92 -1.01
C ASP A 582 -13.80 11.86 -1.06
N VAL A 583 -14.87 11.50 -0.34
CA VAL A 583 -16.14 12.27 -0.29
C VAL A 583 -16.01 13.42 0.69
N VAL A 584 -16.50 14.60 0.31
CA VAL A 584 -16.62 15.76 1.19
C VAL A 584 -18.09 16.01 1.47
N SER A 585 -18.49 15.99 2.74
CA SER A 585 -19.86 16.24 3.17
C SER A 585 -19.93 17.28 4.27
N TYR A 586 -20.72 18.34 4.10
CA TYR A 586 -20.89 19.33 5.16
C TYR A 586 -22.20 20.11 5.15
N GLY A 587 -22.56 20.73 6.26
CA GLY A 587 -23.76 21.56 6.35
C GLY A 587 -25.06 20.75 6.37
N ALA A 588 -25.10 19.52 6.88
CA ALA A 588 -26.36 18.78 6.95
C ALA A 588 -27.34 19.47 7.91
N GLY A 589 -28.60 19.64 7.52
CA GLY A 589 -29.58 20.43 8.27
C GLY A 589 -29.28 21.94 8.29
N ASP A 590 -28.64 22.46 7.24
CA ASP A 590 -28.11 23.85 7.18
C ASP A 590 -29.15 24.92 7.54
N LEU A 591 -30.39 24.78 7.06
CA LEU A 591 -31.46 25.74 7.34
C LEU A 591 -31.85 25.73 8.83
N ALA A 592 -31.84 24.56 9.47
CA ALA A 592 -32.12 24.43 10.90
C ALA A 592 -30.95 24.96 11.74
N ALA A 593 -29.70 24.67 11.34
CA ALA A 593 -28.51 25.19 12.00
C ALA A 593 -28.44 26.73 11.99
N LYS A 594 -28.98 27.36 10.93
CA LYS A 594 -29.12 28.83 10.82
C LYS A 594 -30.34 29.39 11.56
N GLY A 595 -31.19 28.53 12.13
CA GLY A 595 -32.44 28.91 12.79
C GLY A 595 -33.52 29.43 11.83
N TYR A 596 -33.43 29.09 10.53
CA TYR A 596 -34.42 29.49 9.52
C TYR A 596 -35.66 28.60 9.54
N ILE A 597 -35.47 27.34 9.94
CA ILE A 597 -36.52 26.37 10.22
C ILE A 597 -36.25 25.72 11.58
N SER A 598 -37.28 25.10 12.16
CA SER A 598 -37.13 24.29 13.37
C SER A 598 -37.22 22.82 13.01
N LEU A 599 -36.19 22.04 13.37
CA LEU A 599 -36.19 20.58 13.27
C LEU A 599 -35.97 19.97 14.66
N THR A 600 -36.72 18.92 14.96
CA THR A 600 -36.59 18.14 16.20
C THR A 600 -35.58 17.02 16.07
N GLU A 601 -35.30 16.57 14.84
CA GLU A 601 -34.44 15.43 14.54
C GLU A 601 -33.02 15.88 14.16
N SER A 602 -32.06 14.99 14.42
CA SER A 602 -30.66 15.16 14.00
C SER A 602 -30.56 15.14 12.48
N GLN A 603 -29.68 15.97 11.92
CA GLN A 603 -29.28 15.89 10.52
C GLN A 603 -27.76 15.67 10.43
N ASN A 604 -27.32 14.85 9.48
CA ASN A 604 -26.04 14.16 9.51
C ASN A 604 -25.28 14.29 8.18
N ALA A 605 -23.95 14.39 8.27
CA ALA A 605 -23.11 14.49 7.08
C ALA A 605 -23.04 13.15 6.32
N SER A 606 -23.01 12.03 7.03
CA SER A 606 -23.28 10.70 6.48
C SER A 606 -23.81 9.77 7.55
N SER A 607 -24.92 9.10 7.29
CA SER A 607 -25.56 8.18 8.23
C SER A 607 -25.96 6.85 7.61
N MET A 608 -25.59 5.74 8.25
CA MET A 608 -26.11 4.41 7.95
C MET A 608 -27.09 3.97 9.03
N HIS A 609 -28.25 3.47 8.63
CA HIS A 609 -29.29 3.03 9.55
C HIS A 609 -29.58 1.53 9.41
N ASP A 610 -30.43 1.04 10.32
CA ASP A 610 -31.01 -0.30 10.29
C ASP A 610 -29.95 -1.42 10.27
N SER A 611 -29.96 -2.33 9.29
CA SER A 611 -28.96 -3.39 9.13
C SER A 611 -27.95 -3.13 8.01
N GLY A 612 -27.92 -1.90 7.49
CA GLY A 612 -27.10 -1.52 6.36
C GLY A 612 -25.60 -1.49 6.65
N SER A 613 -24.79 -1.33 5.60
CA SER A 613 -23.33 -1.28 5.73
C SER A 613 -22.64 -0.28 4.82
N VAL A 614 -21.66 0.43 5.35
CA VAL A 614 -20.93 1.50 4.63
C VAL A 614 -19.42 1.41 4.83
N VAL A 615 -18.67 1.62 3.75
CA VAL A 615 -17.22 1.81 3.80
C VAL A 615 -16.89 3.23 3.39
N ARG A 616 -16.21 3.98 4.26
CA ARG A 616 -15.78 5.37 4.02
C ARG A 616 -14.26 5.44 3.99
N ILE A 617 -13.68 6.04 2.96
CA ILE A 617 -12.23 6.13 2.76
C ILE A 617 -11.88 7.57 2.48
N ASN A 618 -10.98 8.14 3.29
CA ASN A 618 -10.46 9.50 3.14
C ASN A 618 -11.52 10.62 3.08
N GLY A 619 -12.77 10.31 3.42
CA GLY A 619 -13.83 11.30 3.40
C GLY A 619 -13.65 12.35 4.50
N THR A 620 -14.19 13.55 4.24
CA THR A 620 -14.22 14.67 5.18
C THR A 620 -15.67 15.03 5.45
N TYR A 621 -16.11 14.84 6.69
CA TYR A 621 -17.49 15.05 7.13
C TYR A 621 -17.51 16.11 8.22
N ASP A 622 -18.32 17.15 8.07
CA ASP A 622 -18.27 18.28 9.00
C ASP A 622 -19.62 19.06 9.07
N GLU A 623 -19.83 19.91 10.07
CA GLU A 623 -20.93 20.88 10.14
C GLU A 623 -22.33 20.28 9.98
N SER A 624 -22.75 19.40 10.87
CA SER A 624 -24.08 18.76 10.83
C SER A 624 -24.97 19.22 11.98
N TYR A 625 -26.27 19.42 11.76
CA TYR A 625 -27.29 19.69 12.78
C TYR A 625 -27.64 18.44 13.60
N GLY A 626 -26.63 17.77 14.13
CA GLY A 626 -26.72 16.44 14.74
C GLY A 626 -25.33 15.79 14.78
N PRO A 627 -25.22 14.50 15.14
CA PRO A 627 -23.94 13.81 15.01
C PRO A 627 -23.44 13.88 13.58
N VAL A 628 -22.13 14.01 13.38
CA VAL A 628 -21.56 14.19 12.04
C VAL A 628 -21.66 12.90 11.24
N ILE A 629 -21.21 11.79 11.84
CA ILE A 629 -21.39 10.44 11.33
C ILE A 629 -22.07 9.57 12.40
N PRO A 630 -23.41 9.45 12.38
CA PRO A 630 -24.12 8.43 13.13
C PRO A 630 -24.37 7.19 12.28
N ASP A 631 -23.98 6.02 12.80
CA ASP A 631 -24.40 4.74 12.25
C ASP A 631 -25.27 4.00 13.29
N THR A 632 -26.57 3.91 13.02
CA THR A 632 -27.63 3.53 13.97
C THR A 632 -28.14 2.12 13.71
N GLY A 633 -28.99 1.60 14.60
CA GLY A 633 -29.52 0.24 14.52
C GLY A 633 -28.43 -0.83 14.62
N ALA A 634 -28.59 -1.91 13.85
CA ALA A 634 -27.65 -3.01 13.73
C ALA A 634 -26.60 -2.78 12.60
N SER A 635 -26.44 -1.54 12.14
CA SER A 635 -25.61 -1.21 10.99
C SER A 635 -24.12 -1.48 11.26
N SER A 636 -23.35 -1.54 10.16
CA SER A 636 -21.90 -1.72 10.22
C SER A 636 -21.18 -0.69 9.36
N SER A 637 -20.18 0.01 9.91
CA SER A 637 -19.37 0.95 9.14
C SER A 637 -17.88 0.72 9.28
N MET A 638 -17.13 0.90 8.19
CA MET A 638 -15.67 0.86 8.18
C MET A 638 -15.13 2.17 7.62
N ASN A 639 -14.45 2.93 8.45
CA ASN A 639 -13.98 4.28 8.17
C ASN A 639 -12.45 4.25 8.19
N ILE A 640 -11.81 4.43 7.03
CA ILE A 640 -10.36 4.34 6.84
C ILE A 640 -9.82 5.69 6.40
N GLY A 641 -8.99 6.32 7.21
CA GLY A 641 -8.42 7.63 6.89
C GLY A 641 -9.46 8.76 6.90
N VAL A 642 -10.59 8.62 7.59
CA VAL A 642 -11.72 9.57 7.53
C VAL A 642 -11.53 10.71 8.53
N TYR A 643 -11.96 11.93 8.17
CA TYR A 643 -12.14 13.04 9.10
C TYR A 643 -13.63 13.22 9.41
N SER A 644 -13.98 13.36 10.69
CA SER A 644 -15.31 13.76 11.14
C SER A 644 -15.22 14.84 12.23
N GLY A 645 -16.02 15.91 12.13
CA GLY A 645 -15.94 16.97 13.14
C GLY A 645 -16.98 18.10 13.08
N ARG A 646 -16.93 18.98 14.09
CA ARG A 646 -17.78 20.17 14.28
C ARG A 646 -19.28 19.93 14.05
N SER A 647 -19.90 19.09 14.88
CA SER A 647 -21.35 19.10 14.99
C SER A 647 -21.87 20.49 15.42
N LEU A 648 -22.92 20.95 14.75
CA LEU A 648 -23.65 22.19 15.01
C LEU A 648 -24.84 22.00 15.97
N ALA A 649 -25.06 20.78 16.48
CA ALA A 649 -26.13 20.53 17.44
C ALA A 649 -25.89 21.32 18.73
N THR A 650 -26.93 21.99 19.22
CA THR A 650 -26.84 22.83 20.41
C THR A 650 -26.95 22.04 21.72
N ASP A 651 -27.56 20.86 21.69
CA ASP A 651 -27.61 19.97 22.85
C ASP A 651 -26.42 18.98 22.86
N PRO A 652 -25.83 18.72 24.04
CA PRO A 652 -24.65 17.86 24.13
C PRO A 652 -24.81 16.45 23.53
N PRO A 653 -25.91 15.71 23.75
CA PRO A 653 -26.01 14.34 23.24
C PRO A 653 -25.89 14.28 21.72
N ARG A 654 -26.57 15.16 20.99
CA ARG A 654 -26.50 15.20 19.52
C ARG A 654 -25.20 15.80 18.99
N ASN A 655 -24.38 16.44 19.82
CA ASN A 655 -23.11 17.04 19.40
C ASN A 655 -21.94 16.04 19.44
N ALA A 656 -21.86 15.18 18.43
CA ALA A 656 -20.83 14.15 18.33
C ALA A 656 -20.20 14.04 16.93
N SER A 657 -18.90 13.73 16.84
CA SER A 657 -18.23 13.47 15.55
C SER A 657 -18.58 12.08 15.02
N TYR A 658 -18.47 11.06 15.88
CA TYR A 658 -18.90 9.69 15.57
C TYR A 658 -19.92 9.20 16.59
N TYR A 659 -21.03 8.64 16.11
CA TYR A 659 -22.05 7.99 16.92
C TYR A 659 -22.34 6.59 16.38
N SER A 660 -22.45 5.59 17.25
CA SER A 660 -22.70 4.21 16.82
C SER A 660 -23.66 3.49 17.75
N GLU A 661 -24.75 2.96 17.21
CA GLU A 661 -25.59 1.95 17.87
C GLU A 661 -25.18 0.52 17.46
N GLY A 662 -24.60 0.38 16.26
CA GLY A 662 -24.09 -0.88 15.71
C GLY A 662 -22.56 -1.04 15.85
N GLY A 663 -21.94 -1.63 14.83
CA GLY A 663 -20.49 -1.87 14.76
C GLY A 663 -19.77 -0.85 13.88
N MET A 664 -18.85 -0.08 14.45
CA MET A 664 -18.10 0.95 13.72
C MET A 664 -16.60 0.72 13.85
N TYR A 665 -15.91 0.57 12.71
CA TYR A 665 -14.46 0.47 12.62
C TYR A 665 -13.89 1.82 12.23
N LEU A 666 -12.99 2.35 13.05
CA LEU A 666 -12.33 3.63 12.84
C LEU A 666 -10.83 3.41 12.75
N ILE A 667 -10.29 3.49 11.53
CA ILE A 667 -8.93 3.12 11.19
C ILE A 667 -8.23 4.35 10.62
N ASP A 668 -7.12 4.77 11.22
CA ASP A 668 -6.32 5.93 10.80
C ASP A 668 -7.16 7.23 10.65
N SER A 669 -8.25 7.35 11.41
CA SER A 669 -9.25 8.41 11.23
C SER A 669 -9.10 9.51 12.30
N THR A 670 -9.71 10.67 12.06
CA THR A 670 -9.67 11.84 12.95
C THR A 670 -11.08 12.23 13.37
N ALA A 671 -11.28 12.43 14.67
CA ALA A 671 -12.45 13.09 15.24
C ALA A 671 -12.01 14.43 15.86
N LYS A 672 -12.70 15.54 15.57
CA LYS A 672 -12.36 16.83 16.20
C LYS A 672 -13.53 17.80 16.30
N ALA A 673 -13.48 18.66 17.31
CA ALA A 673 -14.26 19.90 17.43
C ALA A 673 -15.78 19.73 17.54
N SER A 674 -16.27 18.52 17.76
CA SER A 674 -17.57 18.28 18.42
C SER A 674 -17.37 18.21 19.93
N ILE A 675 -18.45 18.30 20.71
CA ILE A 675 -18.42 18.12 22.18
C ILE A 675 -17.90 16.72 22.51
N TYR A 676 -18.45 15.71 21.82
CA TYR A 676 -18.01 14.33 21.90
C TYR A 676 -17.33 13.91 20.60
N ASP A 677 -16.11 13.41 20.67
CA ASP A 677 -15.47 12.83 19.50
C ASP A 677 -16.09 11.48 19.17
N LEU A 678 -16.31 10.66 20.20
CA LEU A 678 -16.93 9.34 20.07
C LEU A 678 -18.11 9.20 21.02
N ARG A 679 -19.23 8.69 20.50
CA ARG A 679 -20.43 8.38 21.27
C ARG A 679 -20.97 6.99 20.93
N PRO A 680 -20.45 5.90 21.53
CA PRO A 680 -21.12 4.60 21.49
C PRO A 680 -22.43 4.64 22.28
N ALA A 681 -23.53 4.27 21.63
CA ALA A 681 -24.81 4.04 22.28
C ALA A 681 -24.80 2.72 23.09
N ALA A 682 -25.90 2.44 23.79
CA ALA A 682 -26.08 1.17 24.50
C ALA A 682 -26.08 0.00 23.52
N GLY A 683 -25.10 -0.90 23.64
CA GLY A 683 -24.90 -2.03 22.70
C GLY A 683 -23.98 -1.74 21.52
N GLY A 684 -23.69 -0.47 21.23
CA GLY A 684 -22.79 -0.05 20.17
C GLY A 684 -21.32 -0.32 20.48
N THR A 685 -20.54 -0.68 19.45
CA THR A 685 -19.11 -0.95 19.57
C THR A 685 -18.31 -0.18 18.54
N LEU A 686 -17.45 0.73 19.01
CA LEU A 686 -16.44 1.39 18.19
C LEU A 686 -15.10 0.64 18.34
N SER A 687 -14.60 0.09 17.23
CA SER A 687 -13.29 -0.57 17.15
C SER A 687 -12.29 0.39 16.51
N ILE A 688 -11.31 0.83 17.28
CA ILE A 688 -10.40 1.94 16.91
C ILE A 688 -8.97 1.46 16.65
N ARG A 689 -8.33 1.99 15.61
CA ARG A 689 -6.90 1.84 15.31
C ARG A 689 -6.37 3.13 14.70
N GLY A 690 -5.28 3.68 15.20
CA GLY A 690 -4.67 4.89 14.61
C GLY A 690 -5.57 6.13 14.66
N MET A 691 -6.47 6.21 15.65
CA MET A 691 -7.39 7.33 15.80
C MET A 691 -6.71 8.57 16.38
N ILE A 692 -7.00 9.74 15.79
CA ILE A 692 -6.65 11.06 16.33
C ILE A 692 -7.92 11.70 16.87
N MET A 693 -7.89 12.13 18.13
CA MET A 693 -9.05 12.71 18.82
C MET A 693 -8.57 13.86 19.73
N ALA A 694 -9.38 14.90 19.87
CA ALA A 694 -9.10 16.06 20.72
C ALA A 694 -10.17 16.30 21.81
N GLY A 695 -11.33 15.66 21.67
CA GLY A 695 -12.51 15.78 22.49
C GLY A 695 -12.79 14.56 23.37
N SER A 696 -13.99 14.54 23.96
CA SER A 696 -14.37 13.56 24.98
C SER A 696 -15.13 12.37 24.40
N ILE A 697 -15.20 11.26 25.16
CA ILE A 697 -15.98 10.07 24.80
C ILE A 697 -17.21 10.01 25.70
N LEU A 698 -18.41 9.96 25.09
CA LEU A 698 -19.66 9.72 25.82
C LEU A 698 -20.12 8.27 25.62
N ARG A 699 -20.08 7.45 26.67
CA ARG A 699 -20.57 6.06 26.61
C ARG A 699 -21.97 5.97 27.19
N GLU A 700 -22.93 5.52 26.39
CA GLU A 700 -24.30 5.30 26.85
C GLU A 700 -24.48 3.84 27.27
N GLY A 701 -25.00 3.61 28.48
CA GLY A 701 -25.55 2.31 28.90
C GLY A 701 -24.80 1.05 28.44
N GLY A 702 -23.47 0.96 28.62
CA GLY A 702 -22.69 -0.22 28.24
C GLY A 702 -22.05 -0.18 26.84
N GLY A 703 -22.14 0.93 26.12
CA GLY A 703 -21.42 1.18 24.88
C GLY A 703 -19.91 1.01 25.01
N LYS A 704 -19.27 0.45 23.98
CA LYS A 704 -17.86 0.02 24.00
C LYS A 704 -17.01 0.82 23.03
N VAL A 705 -15.82 1.18 23.48
CA VAL A 705 -14.69 1.56 22.62
C VAL A 705 -13.58 0.55 22.88
N GLN A 706 -13.12 -0.11 21.84
CA GLN A 706 -12.11 -1.16 21.91
C GLN A 706 -11.05 -0.97 20.83
N GLN A 707 -9.88 -1.55 21.01
CA GLN A 707 -8.83 -1.54 20.00
C GLN A 707 -9.16 -2.55 18.88
N PHE A 708 -8.96 -2.16 17.62
CA PHE A 708 -9.10 -3.01 16.43
C PHE A 708 -7.79 -3.70 16.05
#